data_AF-A0A7C5NLA8-F1
#
_entry.id   AF-A0A7C5NLA8-F1
#
_cell.length_a   1.000
_cell.length_b   1.000
_cell.length_c   1.000
_cell.angle_alpha   90.00
_cell.angle_beta   90.00
_cell.angle_gamma   90.00
#
_symmetry.space_group_name_H-M   'P 1'
#
loop_
_entity.id
_entity.type
_entity.pdbx_description
1 polymer ?
#
loop_
_entity_poly.entity_id
_entity_poly.type
_entity_poly.pdbx_seq_one_letter_code
_entity_poly.pdbx_strand_id
1 'polypeptide(L)'
;MTGLKTPAIQQWAILIVVAVLAGYASHELAGPSVAVPEVAMEQVYPASSGTLNILDRSFSLAPEDNPLRNEALALMATDRARGQVLYNEIVEAGRARYYHGCFGCHGGWPDGTSPAQAGGDGESGPPNPLQAAFALWRIDIGAAPQKKTDEARSAPIAHRRLDETKVWQIITFLTDAAGLTPQPGTAMADQANPPLMGMALYQQRCAVCHGKDGTNNGPASQRMYPQPRDFSLALFKYKTSPGTLPPRDSDLYRTIERGLTGTGMPAWGELLSEAQINSLIPVIKGFDITATWAPEDADEADFDARGRYLKTDFRQIAEVEPVTGQIPYSDSSIARGKAVFEKICIKCHGPEGRGNITSGKSRLEDDWDNRIWPRDLTQPWTWRVTQADGPEPQSREQTIRNIYTRLSIGLPGTPMPAHRATEAFNRDPLSLEERWHVANYVYSLRRKSVPPAGKPLLQALRVTGPLPEGLNDDAWEDAPAVTLRLSPSIVKQEHLTTPLNDAVTVRALYDDKDIVFLLEVNDRTDSRPGEKVSMRMQDRRYRLNPDALAIRFPRVGAVEPGPQVRTPPYLHGNDSNPTTLWYWNAGSIEPPQPASQLLLDAIGWDQKLTLRKNDRSLTAYGQWENGRWRVLMKHPRAASNNRDVNFDEGLLIPVSFVNWDGSNGEVLHRNTRTPWYWLVLSRPVEGERGLALPVGVGIGVLLLGFLLLGRRRTGEAS
;
A
#
# COMPACT_ATOMS: atom_id res chain seq x y z
N MET A 1 -23.92 -12.41 51.80
CA MET A 1 -22.66 -13.00 51.31
C MET A 1 -21.51 -12.31 52.02
N THR A 2 -20.61 -13.14 52.55
CA THR A 2 -19.59 -12.85 53.56
C THR A 2 -18.62 -11.74 53.17
N GLY A 3 -18.60 -10.66 53.94
CA GLY A 3 -17.58 -9.63 53.89
C GLY A 3 -16.25 -10.19 54.38
N LEU A 4 -15.37 -10.54 53.44
CA LEU A 4 -13.95 -10.75 53.72
C LEU A 4 -13.38 -9.41 54.22
N LYS A 5 -13.23 -9.28 55.54
CA LYS A 5 -12.40 -8.23 56.15
C LYS A 5 -10.96 -8.50 55.70
N THR A 6 -10.56 -7.86 54.61
CA THR A 6 -9.16 -7.82 54.19
C THR A 6 -8.36 -7.21 55.34
N PRO A 7 -7.39 -7.92 55.96
CA PRO A 7 -6.56 -7.36 57.01
C PRO A 7 -5.92 -6.05 56.54
N ALA A 8 -5.78 -5.08 57.44
CA ALA A 8 -5.32 -3.72 57.12
C ALA A 8 -4.04 -3.70 56.27
N ILE A 9 -3.12 -4.66 56.50
CA ILE A 9 -1.88 -4.84 55.74
C ILE A 9 -2.16 -5.09 54.23
N GLN A 10 -3.18 -5.89 53.89
CA GLN A 10 -3.56 -6.15 52.50
C GLN A 10 -4.22 -4.92 51.84
N GLN A 11 -4.96 -4.12 52.59
CA GLN A 11 -5.56 -2.88 52.09
C GLN A 11 -4.48 -1.83 51.78
N TRP A 12 -3.44 -1.74 52.63
CA TRP A 12 -2.28 -0.89 52.36
C TRP A 12 -1.46 -1.36 51.17
N ALA A 13 -1.25 -2.67 51.04
CA ALA A 13 -0.53 -3.24 49.89
C ALA A 13 -1.26 -2.95 48.58
N ILE A 14 -2.59 -3.12 48.54
CA ILE A 14 -3.42 -2.81 47.36
C ILE A 14 -3.33 -1.31 47.03
N LEU A 15 -3.39 -0.41 48.02
CA LEU A 15 -3.30 1.03 47.78
C LEU A 15 -1.93 1.44 47.20
N ILE A 16 -0.85 0.86 47.70
CA ILE A 16 0.51 1.11 47.20
C ILE A 16 0.63 0.61 45.75
N VAL A 17 0.13 -0.59 45.45
CA VAL A 17 0.14 -1.14 44.09
C VAL A 17 -0.67 -0.27 43.13
N VAL A 18 -1.86 0.19 43.52
CA VAL A 18 -2.69 1.09 42.69
C VAL A 18 -2.02 2.43 42.46
N ALA A 19 -1.35 3.01 43.47
CA ALA A 19 -0.60 4.24 43.33
C ALA A 19 0.61 4.09 42.39
N VAL A 20 1.34 2.97 42.49
CA VAL A 20 2.46 2.64 41.57
C VAL A 20 1.96 2.45 40.15
N LEU A 21 0.86 1.72 39.95
CA LEU A 21 0.25 1.52 38.64
C LEU A 21 -0.29 2.83 38.04
N ALA A 22 -0.85 3.72 38.86
CA ALA A 22 -1.31 5.03 38.41
C ALA A 22 -0.14 5.95 38.02
N GLY A 23 0.95 5.93 38.79
CA GLY A 23 2.19 6.63 38.42
C GLY A 23 2.78 6.06 37.13
N TYR A 24 2.83 4.74 36.99
CA TYR A 24 3.30 4.07 35.78
C TYR A 24 2.43 4.39 34.55
N ALA A 25 1.10 4.32 34.67
CA ALA A 25 0.19 4.69 33.60
C ALA A 25 0.31 6.18 33.22
N SER A 26 0.53 7.07 34.20
CA SER A 26 0.80 8.48 33.94
C SER A 26 2.13 8.71 33.24
N HIS A 27 3.15 7.88 33.49
CA HIS A 27 4.43 7.92 32.79
C HIS A 27 4.28 7.49 31.33
N GLU A 28 3.55 6.40 31.07
CA GLU A 28 3.23 5.94 29.71
C GLU A 28 2.43 6.98 28.92
N LEU A 29 1.48 7.67 29.58
CA LEU A 29 0.69 8.75 28.96
C LEU A 29 1.46 10.06 28.76
N ALA A 30 2.53 10.28 29.54
CA ALA A 30 3.37 11.49 29.47
C ALA A 30 4.56 11.36 28.50
N GLY A 31 4.62 10.28 27.72
CA GLY A 31 5.56 10.16 26.60
C GLY A 31 5.53 11.40 25.69
N PRO A 32 6.64 11.73 25.01
CA PRO A 32 6.84 13.03 24.38
C PRO A 32 5.71 13.35 23.39
N SER A 33 4.76 14.19 23.82
CA SER A 33 3.73 14.76 22.97
C SER A 33 4.30 16.00 22.29
N VAL A 34 5.10 15.78 21.25
CA VAL A 34 5.20 16.81 20.22
C VAL A 34 3.83 16.82 19.56
N ALA A 35 3.00 17.80 19.92
CA ALA A 35 1.74 18.05 19.25
C ALA A 35 2.06 18.37 17.78
N VAL A 36 2.04 17.35 16.92
CA VAL A 36 2.07 17.53 15.47
C VAL A 36 0.77 18.25 15.14
N PRO A 37 0.79 19.49 14.63
CA PRO A 37 -0.44 20.18 14.26
C PRO A 37 -1.19 19.31 13.27
N GLU A 38 -2.41 18.92 13.61
CA GLU A 38 -3.26 18.06 12.77
C GLU A 38 -3.46 18.67 11.36
N VAL A 39 -3.34 20.01 11.29
CA VAL A 39 -3.42 20.87 10.10
C VAL A 39 -2.23 20.70 9.13
N ALA A 40 -1.10 20.13 9.56
CA ALA A 40 0.09 19.97 8.70
C ALA A 40 0.06 18.70 7.83
N MET A 41 -1.00 17.89 7.93
CA MET A 41 -1.11 16.57 7.29
C MET A 41 -2.16 16.51 6.17
N GLU A 42 -2.91 17.59 5.98
CA GLU A 42 -3.97 17.68 4.95
C GLU A 42 -3.44 18.49 3.76
N GLN A 43 -3.08 17.80 2.67
CA GLN A 43 -2.94 18.46 1.37
C GLN A 43 -4.34 18.79 0.85
N VAL A 44 -4.89 19.93 1.24
CA VAL A 44 -6.18 20.42 0.72
C VAL A 44 -5.97 20.96 -0.70
N TYR A 45 -6.61 20.32 -1.67
CA TYR A 45 -6.68 20.84 -3.03
C TYR A 45 -7.72 21.97 -3.10
N PRO A 46 -7.42 23.12 -3.75
CA PRO A 46 -8.37 24.21 -3.85
C PRO A 46 -9.62 23.81 -4.65
N ALA A 47 -10.79 24.28 -4.21
CA ALA A 47 -12.07 24.05 -4.86
C ALA A 47 -12.07 24.47 -6.35
N SER A 48 -12.76 23.70 -7.19
CA SER A 48 -12.78 23.94 -8.64
C SER A 48 -13.58 25.20 -9.02
N SER A 49 -13.16 25.90 -10.08
CA SER A 49 -13.83 27.10 -10.62
C SER A 49 -14.85 26.78 -11.73
N GLY A 50 -15.22 25.51 -11.94
CA GLY A 50 -16.20 25.08 -12.96
C GLY A 50 -15.79 25.30 -14.43
N THR A 51 -14.54 25.71 -14.68
CA THR A 51 -14.02 26.07 -16.01
C THR A 51 -12.72 25.33 -16.33
N LEU A 52 -12.57 24.99 -17.62
CA LEU A 52 -11.50 24.20 -18.23
C LEU A 52 -10.75 25.05 -19.25
N ASN A 53 -9.48 25.34 -19.01
CA ASN A 53 -8.64 26.03 -19.99
C ASN A 53 -7.74 25.01 -20.71
N ILE A 54 -7.91 24.86 -22.02
CA ILE A 54 -7.04 24.05 -22.88
C ILE A 54 -6.42 24.98 -23.91
N LEU A 55 -5.10 25.18 -23.85
CA LEU A 55 -4.37 26.12 -24.72
C LEU A 55 -4.97 27.53 -24.60
N ASP A 56 -5.38 28.13 -25.71
CA ASP A 56 -5.95 29.48 -25.79
C ASP A 56 -7.49 29.50 -25.66
N ARG A 57 -8.14 28.38 -25.28
CA ARG A 57 -9.60 28.26 -25.22
C ARG A 57 -10.08 27.87 -23.83
N SER A 58 -11.13 28.54 -23.37
CA SER A 58 -11.83 28.26 -22.12
C SER A 58 -13.15 27.56 -22.41
N PHE A 59 -13.39 26.44 -21.76
CA PHE A 59 -14.59 25.63 -21.84
C PHE A 59 -15.29 25.63 -20.49
N SER A 60 -16.62 25.76 -20.51
CA SER A 60 -17.45 25.46 -19.35
C SER A 60 -17.55 23.94 -19.21
N LEU A 61 -17.55 23.46 -17.96
CA LEU A 61 -17.52 22.02 -17.64
C LEU A 61 -18.86 21.50 -17.15
N ALA A 62 -19.90 22.28 -17.39
CA ALA A 62 -21.23 21.83 -17.10
C ALA A 62 -21.58 20.65 -18.04
N PRO A 63 -22.26 19.59 -17.56
CA PRO A 63 -22.62 18.42 -18.40
C PRO A 63 -23.34 18.75 -19.71
N GLU A 64 -24.02 19.91 -19.75
CA GLU A 64 -24.68 20.52 -20.91
C GLU A 64 -23.71 21.02 -21.99
N ASP A 65 -22.43 21.24 -21.68
CA ASP A 65 -21.42 21.76 -22.60
C ASP A 65 -20.58 20.64 -23.26
N ASN A 66 -20.83 19.37 -22.93
CA ASN A 66 -20.10 18.23 -23.50
C ASN A 66 -20.61 17.90 -24.93
N PRO A 67 -19.84 18.20 -25.99
CA PRO A 67 -20.30 18.05 -27.38
C PRO A 67 -20.53 16.59 -27.77
N LEU A 68 -19.73 15.65 -27.25
CA LEU A 68 -19.88 14.22 -27.55
C LEU A 68 -21.15 13.64 -26.91
N ARG A 69 -21.43 14.04 -25.66
CA ARG A 69 -22.66 13.70 -24.96
C ARG A 69 -23.88 14.29 -25.68
N ASN A 70 -23.79 15.54 -26.12
CA ASN A 70 -24.87 16.23 -26.80
C ASN A 70 -25.18 15.62 -28.18
N GLU A 71 -24.16 15.18 -28.92
CA GLU A 71 -24.33 14.44 -30.17
C GLU A 71 -25.08 13.11 -29.93
N ALA A 72 -24.65 12.35 -28.92
CA ALA A 72 -25.34 11.10 -28.56
C ALA A 72 -26.79 11.35 -28.11
N LEU A 73 -27.04 12.42 -27.33
CA LEU A 73 -28.38 12.82 -26.90
C LEU A 73 -29.28 13.26 -28.07
N ALA A 74 -28.75 14.03 -29.01
CA ALA A 74 -29.48 14.45 -30.22
C ALA A 74 -29.84 13.23 -31.08
N LEU A 75 -28.93 12.26 -31.17
CA LEU A 75 -29.20 11.00 -31.84
C LEU A 75 -30.22 10.16 -31.05
N MET A 76 -30.15 10.09 -29.72
CA MET A 76 -31.14 9.39 -28.91
C MET A 76 -32.56 9.96 -29.05
N ALA A 77 -32.67 11.27 -29.28
CA ALA A 77 -33.95 11.93 -29.50
C ALA A 77 -34.62 11.54 -30.83
N THR A 78 -33.84 11.07 -31.81
CA THR A 78 -34.34 10.66 -33.14
C THR A 78 -34.33 9.14 -33.34
N ASP A 79 -33.31 8.47 -32.83
CA ASP A 79 -33.12 7.01 -32.80
C ASP A 79 -32.45 6.63 -31.47
N ARG A 80 -33.28 6.23 -30.50
CA ARG A 80 -32.83 5.89 -29.15
C ARG A 80 -31.78 4.78 -29.13
N ALA A 81 -31.94 3.74 -29.95
CA ALA A 81 -31.04 2.60 -29.96
C ALA A 81 -29.67 3.00 -30.50
N ARG A 82 -29.64 3.71 -31.63
CA ARG A 82 -28.40 4.17 -32.24
C ARG A 82 -27.68 5.21 -31.41
N GLY A 83 -28.41 6.13 -30.78
CA GLY A 83 -27.85 7.10 -29.84
C GLY A 83 -27.23 6.43 -28.61
N GLN A 84 -27.85 5.37 -28.10
CA GLN A 84 -27.29 4.58 -26.99
C GLN A 84 -26.00 3.86 -27.37
N VAL A 85 -25.91 3.32 -28.59
CA VAL A 85 -24.67 2.71 -29.09
C VAL A 85 -23.54 3.74 -29.14
N LEU A 86 -23.79 4.91 -29.73
CA LEU A 86 -22.80 5.99 -29.79
C LEU A 86 -22.33 6.44 -28.40
N TYR A 87 -23.27 6.62 -27.46
CA TYR A 87 -22.94 6.97 -26.08
C TYR A 87 -22.05 5.91 -25.42
N ASN A 88 -22.38 4.63 -25.59
CA ASN A 88 -21.59 3.53 -25.04
C ASN A 88 -20.18 3.50 -25.66
N GLU A 89 -20.02 3.77 -26.96
CA GLU A 89 -18.71 3.88 -27.61
C GLU A 89 -17.86 5.01 -27.04
N ILE A 90 -18.47 6.17 -26.75
CA ILE A 90 -17.80 7.31 -26.12
C ILE A 90 -17.32 6.94 -24.70
N VAL A 91 -18.19 6.31 -23.90
CA VAL A 91 -17.86 5.83 -22.55
C VAL A 91 -16.73 4.79 -22.59
N GLU A 92 -16.78 3.84 -23.52
CA GLU A 92 -15.74 2.82 -23.72
C GLU A 92 -14.39 3.43 -24.09
N ALA A 93 -14.38 4.39 -25.02
CA ALA A 93 -13.18 5.12 -25.40
C ALA A 93 -12.61 5.93 -24.24
N GLY A 94 -13.48 6.61 -23.47
CA GLY A 94 -13.12 7.35 -22.27
C GLY A 94 -12.50 6.48 -21.19
N ARG A 95 -13.12 5.32 -20.94
CA ARG A 95 -12.63 4.33 -20.00
C ARG A 95 -11.25 3.81 -20.38
N ALA A 96 -11.06 3.38 -21.63
CA ALA A 96 -9.77 2.90 -22.10
C ALA A 96 -8.66 3.95 -21.89
N ARG A 97 -8.98 5.23 -22.13
CA ARG A 97 -8.04 6.35 -21.92
C ARG A 97 -7.75 6.61 -20.45
N TYR A 98 -8.77 6.64 -19.60
CA TYR A 98 -8.58 6.82 -18.16
C TYR A 98 -7.67 5.73 -17.60
N TYR A 99 -7.94 4.46 -17.91
CA TYR A 99 -7.12 3.36 -17.41
C TYR A 99 -5.74 3.27 -18.06
N HIS A 100 -5.58 3.81 -19.27
CA HIS A 100 -4.27 3.90 -19.92
C HIS A 100 -3.41 5.05 -19.37
N GLY A 101 -3.99 6.21 -19.05
CA GLY A 101 -3.24 7.43 -18.75
C GLY A 101 -3.40 8.00 -17.34
N CYS A 102 -4.54 7.75 -16.69
CA CYS A 102 -4.96 8.45 -15.47
C CYS A 102 -5.01 7.52 -14.24
N PHE A 103 -5.44 6.27 -14.41
CA PHE A 103 -5.63 5.29 -13.33
C PHE A 103 -4.37 5.07 -12.47
N GLY A 104 -3.18 5.12 -13.07
CA GLY A 104 -1.93 4.95 -12.33
C GLY A 104 -1.70 5.99 -11.22
N CYS A 105 -2.19 7.22 -11.41
CA CYS A 105 -2.12 8.29 -10.40
C CYS A 105 -3.36 8.29 -9.51
N HIS A 106 -4.52 8.09 -10.12
CA HIS A 106 -5.81 8.42 -9.54
C HIS A 106 -6.58 7.22 -8.98
N GLY A 107 -6.09 6.00 -9.19
CA GLY A 107 -6.70 4.79 -8.66
C GLY A 107 -8.07 4.48 -9.27
N GLY A 108 -8.78 3.58 -8.59
CA GLY A 108 -10.18 3.30 -8.85
C GLY A 108 -11.05 4.46 -8.40
N TRP A 109 -12.10 4.74 -9.17
CA TRP A 109 -13.20 5.57 -8.74
C TRP A 109 -14.29 4.62 -8.22
N PRO A 110 -14.94 4.82 -7.05
CA PRO A 110 -15.24 6.08 -6.33
C PRO A 110 -14.62 6.27 -4.93
N ASP A 111 -13.76 5.36 -4.48
CA ASP A 111 -13.15 5.39 -3.14
C ASP A 111 -12.08 6.49 -2.99
N GLY A 112 -11.69 7.16 -4.08
CA GLY A 112 -10.74 8.27 -4.06
C GLY A 112 -9.34 7.88 -3.61
N THR A 113 -9.10 6.61 -3.28
CA THR A 113 -7.78 6.13 -2.91
C THR A 113 -6.96 5.85 -4.17
N SER A 114 -6.07 6.78 -4.49
CA SER A 114 -4.86 6.38 -5.21
C SER A 114 -4.20 5.22 -4.44
N PRO A 115 -3.51 4.26 -5.09
CA PRO A 115 -2.59 3.36 -4.40
C PRO A 115 -1.58 4.13 -3.52
N ALA A 116 -1.34 5.43 -3.80
CA ALA A 116 -0.52 6.34 -3.01
C ALA A 116 -1.22 6.95 -1.77
N GLN A 117 -2.54 6.79 -1.62
CA GLN A 117 -3.37 7.43 -0.59
C GLN A 117 -3.99 6.45 0.42
N ALA A 118 -3.60 5.17 0.42
CA ALA A 118 -4.10 4.16 1.35
C ALA A 118 -3.62 4.34 2.82
N GLY A 119 -3.70 5.56 3.36
CA GLY A 119 -3.30 5.90 4.72
C GLY A 119 -4.02 7.11 5.35
N GLY A 120 -5.10 7.64 4.76
CA GLY A 120 -5.84 8.77 5.31
C GLY A 120 -7.32 8.49 5.46
N ASP A 121 -7.74 8.01 6.62
CA ASP A 121 -9.15 8.02 7.00
C ASP A 121 -9.50 9.46 7.42
N GLY A 122 -10.22 10.19 6.58
CA GLY A 122 -10.80 11.47 6.96
C GLY A 122 -10.99 12.45 5.80
N GLU A 123 -12.15 12.40 5.16
CA GLU A 123 -12.97 13.59 4.98
C GLU A 123 -14.44 13.17 4.80
N SER A 124 -15.32 13.83 5.55
CA SER A 124 -16.74 13.53 5.68
C SER A 124 -17.55 14.13 4.52
N GLY A 125 -18.13 13.24 3.70
CA GLY A 125 -19.16 13.54 2.70
C GLY A 125 -18.72 13.24 1.26
N PRO A 126 -19.55 12.59 0.42
CA PRO A 126 -19.18 12.31 -0.96
C PRO A 126 -19.07 13.63 -1.74
N PRO A 127 -17.89 14.00 -2.28
CA PRO A 127 -17.80 15.13 -3.18
C PRO A 127 -18.69 14.90 -4.40
N ASN A 128 -19.25 15.97 -4.98
CA ASN A 128 -19.98 15.89 -6.24
C ASN A 128 -19.09 15.12 -7.25
N PRO A 129 -19.55 13.99 -7.81
CA PRO A 129 -18.69 13.12 -8.61
C PRO A 129 -18.05 13.80 -9.81
N LEU A 130 -18.76 14.78 -10.41
CA LEU A 130 -18.24 15.62 -11.49
C LEU A 130 -17.12 16.54 -11.01
N GLN A 131 -17.25 17.13 -9.82
CA GLN A 131 -16.24 18.02 -9.25
C GLN A 131 -14.99 17.26 -8.82
N ALA A 132 -15.12 16.05 -8.28
CA ALA A 132 -13.97 15.24 -7.88
C ALA A 132 -13.27 14.58 -9.09
N ALA A 133 -14.01 14.11 -10.11
CA ALA A 133 -13.45 13.65 -11.38
C ALA A 133 -12.67 14.78 -12.10
N PHE A 134 -13.17 16.00 -11.99
CA PHE A 134 -12.57 17.18 -12.57
C PHE A 134 -11.41 17.76 -11.74
N ALA A 135 -11.49 17.70 -10.40
CA ALA A 135 -10.40 18.04 -9.50
C ALA A 135 -9.20 17.10 -9.71
N LEU A 136 -9.46 15.80 -9.89
CA LEU A 136 -8.48 14.79 -10.31
C LEU A 136 -7.73 15.24 -11.58
N TRP A 137 -8.47 15.68 -12.60
CA TRP A 137 -7.92 16.10 -13.87
C TRP A 137 -7.07 17.39 -13.76
N ARG A 138 -7.48 18.37 -12.92
CA ARG A 138 -6.71 19.61 -12.69
C ARG A 138 -5.40 19.42 -11.95
N ILE A 139 -5.29 18.44 -11.05
CA ILE A 139 -4.05 18.19 -10.30
C ILE A 139 -2.89 17.89 -11.26
N ASP A 140 -3.19 17.35 -12.45
CA ASP A 140 -2.23 17.07 -13.52
C ASP A 140 -2.00 18.25 -14.50
N ILE A 141 -2.78 19.34 -14.39
CA ILE A 141 -2.80 20.42 -15.39
C ILE A 141 -2.33 21.74 -14.79
N GLY A 142 -2.18 21.80 -13.48
CA GLY A 142 -1.85 23.03 -12.77
C GLY A 142 -3.06 23.96 -12.77
N ALA A 143 -3.55 24.29 -11.58
CA ALA A 143 -4.69 25.19 -11.45
C ALA A 143 -4.31 26.64 -11.84
N ALA A 144 -4.80 27.08 -13.00
CA ALA A 144 -5.32 28.43 -13.35
C ALA A 144 -4.45 29.71 -13.10
N PRO A 145 -4.85 30.90 -13.59
CA PRO A 145 -3.95 31.86 -14.20
C PRO A 145 -3.22 32.70 -13.16
N GLN A 146 -1.92 32.45 -12.98
CA GLN A 146 -1.02 33.51 -12.51
C GLN A 146 -0.23 34.03 -13.70
N LYS A 147 -0.04 35.35 -13.71
CA LYS A 147 0.63 36.16 -14.75
C LYS A 147 1.68 35.35 -15.51
N LYS A 148 1.73 35.51 -16.84
CA LYS A 148 2.79 35.03 -17.73
C LYS A 148 4.19 35.16 -17.06
N THR A 149 4.59 34.11 -16.38
CA THR A 149 5.92 33.81 -15.87
C THR A 149 6.20 32.37 -16.32
N ASP A 150 7.47 32.00 -16.41
CA ASP A 150 7.94 30.75 -17.02
C ASP A 150 7.41 29.45 -16.34
N GLU A 151 6.54 29.57 -15.34
CA GLU A 151 5.87 28.54 -14.55
C GLU A 151 4.91 27.64 -15.35
N ALA A 152 4.43 28.04 -16.53
CA ALA A 152 3.61 27.20 -17.40
C ALA A 152 4.35 25.97 -17.99
N ARG A 153 5.67 25.83 -17.75
CA ARG A 153 6.45 24.63 -18.10
C ARG A 153 6.36 23.49 -17.09
N SER A 154 5.74 23.71 -15.93
CA SER A 154 5.87 22.84 -14.75
C SER A 154 4.77 21.78 -14.53
N ALA A 155 3.71 21.74 -15.36
CA ALA A 155 2.68 20.70 -15.27
C ALA A 155 3.10 19.40 -16.00
N PRO A 156 2.73 18.19 -15.51
CA PRO A 156 3.06 16.90 -16.13
C PRO A 156 2.64 16.77 -17.60
N ILE A 157 3.51 16.19 -18.42
CA ILE A 157 3.46 16.12 -19.90
C ILE A 157 2.17 15.51 -20.52
N ALA A 158 1.21 15.00 -19.74
CA ALA A 158 0.01 14.32 -20.25
C ALA A 158 -0.87 15.18 -21.17
N HIS A 159 -0.99 16.49 -20.88
CA HIS A 159 -1.85 17.41 -21.66
C HIS A 159 -1.36 17.64 -23.10
N ARG A 160 -0.09 17.37 -23.44
CA ARG A 160 0.38 17.47 -24.84
C ARG A 160 -0.13 16.33 -25.75
N ARG A 161 -0.86 15.34 -25.22
CA ARG A 161 -1.37 14.18 -26.01
C ARG A 161 -2.89 14.01 -26.00
N LEU A 162 -3.62 14.78 -25.18
CA LEU A 162 -5.08 14.73 -25.10
C LEU A 162 -5.67 15.93 -25.85
N ASP A 163 -6.30 15.66 -26.99
CA ASP A 163 -7.15 16.65 -27.67
C ASP A 163 -8.52 16.73 -26.98
N GLU A 164 -9.31 17.74 -27.35
CA GLU A 164 -10.63 18.02 -26.78
C GLU A 164 -11.56 16.79 -26.79
N THR A 165 -11.58 16.03 -27.89
CA THR A 165 -12.38 14.80 -28.01
C THR A 165 -11.99 13.77 -26.95
N LYS A 166 -10.69 13.56 -26.72
CA LYS A 166 -10.21 12.62 -25.70
C LYS A 166 -10.58 13.06 -24.28
N VAL A 167 -10.55 14.36 -24.00
CA VAL A 167 -10.96 14.91 -22.70
C VAL A 167 -12.44 14.66 -22.46
N TRP A 168 -13.29 14.96 -23.45
CA TRP A 168 -14.73 14.70 -23.33
C TRP A 168 -15.08 13.23 -23.23
N GLN A 169 -14.35 12.34 -23.91
CA GLN A 169 -14.51 10.89 -23.72
C GLN A 169 -14.27 10.49 -22.26
N ILE A 170 -13.17 10.95 -21.64
CA ILE A 170 -12.84 10.66 -20.24
C ILE A 170 -13.91 11.23 -19.29
N ILE A 171 -14.31 12.50 -19.48
CA ILE A 171 -15.36 13.14 -18.66
C ILE A 171 -16.67 12.37 -18.77
N THR A 172 -17.06 11.96 -19.98
CA THR A 172 -18.28 11.16 -20.21
C THR A 172 -18.21 9.83 -19.47
N PHE A 173 -17.07 9.13 -19.54
CA PHE A 173 -16.85 7.90 -18.77
C PHE A 173 -16.97 8.13 -17.25
N LEU A 174 -16.31 9.14 -16.70
CA LEU A 174 -16.34 9.40 -15.25
C LEU A 174 -17.76 9.79 -14.77
N THR A 175 -18.48 10.54 -15.60
CA THR A 175 -19.88 10.93 -15.35
C THR A 175 -20.81 9.72 -15.40
N ASP A 176 -20.64 8.84 -16.40
CA ASP A 176 -21.36 7.56 -16.52
C ASP A 176 -21.08 6.64 -15.33
N ALA A 177 -19.80 6.49 -14.97
CA ALA A 177 -19.37 5.67 -13.84
C ALA A 177 -19.89 6.17 -12.50
N ALA A 178 -20.23 7.47 -12.40
CA ALA A 178 -20.90 8.08 -11.25
C ALA A 178 -22.43 7.94 -11.26
N GLY A 179 -23.01 7.25 -12.27
CA GLY A 179 -24.45 7.05 -12.39
C GLY A 179 -25.20 8.24 -13.02
N LEU A 180 -24.48 9.24 -13.56
CA LEU A 180 -25.06 10.45 -14.14
C LEU A 180 -25.31 10.27 -15.66
N THR A 181 -26.10 9.25 -16.01
CA THR A 181 -26.38 8.92 -17.42
C THR A 181 -27.36 9.92 -18.06
N PRO A 182 -27.15 10.36 -19.31
CA PRO A 182 -28.09 11.23 -20.02
C PRO A 182 -29.47 10.60 -20.23
N GLN A 183 -30.54 11.36 -19.99
CA GLN A 183 -31.91 11.04 -20.44
C GLN A 183 -32.41 12.08 -21.45
N PRO A 184 -33.09 11.69 -22.54
CA PRO A 184 -33.74 12.64 -23.44
C PRO A 184 -34.96 13.30 -22.77
N GLY A 185 -34.97 14.63 -22.66
CA GLY A 185 -36.19 15.42 -22.45
C GLY A 185 -36.58 15.82 -21.03
N THR A 186 -35.74 15.61 -20.01
CA THR A 186 -36.01 16.10 -18.65
C THR A 186 -34.82 16.85 -18.06
N ALA A 187 -35.09 18.06 -17.53
CA ALA A 187 -34.22 18.68 -16.54
C ALA A 187 -34.10 17.71 -15.36
N MET A 188 -32.88 17.53 -14.86
CA MET A 188 -32.48 16.59 -13.81
C MET A 188 -33.61 16.25 -12.81
N ALA A 189 -34.26 15.10 -13.01
CA ALA A 189 -35.19 14.52 -12.07
C ALA A 189 -34.87 13.02 -11.95
N ASP A 190 -34.66 12.60 -10.70
CA ASP A 190 -34.25 11.27 -10.26
C ASP A 190 -35.13 10.14 -10.80
N GLN A 191 -34.80 9.60 -11.97
CA GLN A 191 -35.10 8.20 -12.28
C GLN A 191 -33.78 7.47 -12.50
N ALA A 192 -33.23 6.96 -11.40
CA ALA A 192 -32.09 6.06 -11.43
C ALA A 192 -32.43 4.86 -12.32
N ASN A 193 -31.65 4.65 -13.39
CA ASN A 193 -31.71 3.42 -14.16
C ASN A 193 -31.57 2.22 -13.19
N PRO A 194 -32.25 1.09 -13.43
CA PRO A 194 -32.03 -0.10 -12.63
C PRO A 194 -30.53 -0.44 -12.63
N PRO A 195 -29.95 -0.78 -11.46
CA PRO A 195 -28.52 -1.03 -11.34
C PRO A 195 -28.09 -2.12 -12.33
N LEU A 196 -26.97 -1.89 -13.03
CA LEU A 196 -26.42 -2.90 -13.93
C LEU A 196 -26.15 -4.20 -13.17
N MET A 197 -26.47 -5.32 -13.81
CA MET A 197 -26.27 -6.68 -13.30
C MET A 197 -25.53 -7.54 -14.32
N GLY A 198 -24.97 -8.65 -13.87
CA GLY A 198 -24.41 -9.69 -14.73
C GLY A 198 -23.35 -9.16 -15.69
N MET A 199 -23.42 -9.61 -16.95
CA MET A 199 -22.42 -9.28 -17.96
C MET A 199 -22.34 -7.77 -18.22
N ALA A 200 -23.44 -7.03 -18.13
CA ALA A 200 -23.42 -5.57 -18.31
C ALA A 200 -22.59 -4.89 -17.21
N LEU A 201 -22.77 -5.31 -15.95
CA LEU A 201 -21.97 -4.83 -14.82
C LEU A 201 -20.49 -5.23 -14.96
N TYR A 202 -20.22 -6.48 -15.33
CA TYR A 202 -18.87 -6.97 -15.57
C TYR A 202 -18.17 -6.15 -16.66
N GLN A 203 -18.83 -5.94 -17.79
CA GLN A 203 -18.29 -5.13 -18.87
C GLN A 203 -17.97 -3.74 -18.36
N GLN A 204 -18.86 -3.07 -17.63
CA GLN A 204 -18.64 -1.71 -17.15
C GLN A 204 -17.46 -1.61 -16.15
N ARG A 205 -17.36 -2.53 -15.18
CA ARG A 205 -16.49 -2.39 -13.99
C ARG A 205 -15.27 -3.30 -13.98
N CYS A 206 -15.35 -4.49 -14.57
CA CYS A 206 -14.34 -5.54 -14.42
C CYS A 206 -13.47 -5.72 -15.68
N ALA A 207 -14.09 -5.60 -16.86
CA ALA A 207 -13.44 -5.93 -18.15
C ALA A 207 -12.23 -5.05 -18.49
N VAL A 208 -12.12 -3.86 -17.89
CA VAL A 208 -10.99 -2.96 -18.12
C VAL A 208 -9.66 -3.53 -17.61
N CYS A 209 -9.72 -4.35 -16.55
CA CYS A 209 -8.58 -5.09 -16.02
C CYS A 209 -8.60 -6.54 -16.50
N HIS A 210 -9.73 -7.21 -16.39
CA HIS A 210 -9.84 -8.66 -16.63
C HIS A 210 -10.06 -9.04 -18.11
N GLY A 211 -10.33 -8.08 -18.99
CA GLY A 211 -10.67 -8.37 -20.38
C GLY A 211 -12.17 -8.53 -20.61
N LYS A 212 -12.64 -8.33 -21.85
CA LYS A 212 -14.06 -8.49 -22.19
C LYS A 212 -14.52 -9.96 -22.13
N ASP A 213 -13.57 -10.87 -22.32
CA ASP A 213 -13.71 -12.32 -22.29
C ASP A 213 -13.07 -12.96 -21.06
N GLY A 214 -12.65 -12.15 -20.07
CA GLY A 214 -12.10 -12.66 -18.82
C GLY A 214 -10.68 -13.21 -18.88
N THR A 215 -9.95 -13.01 -19.99
CA THR A 215 -8.61 -13.61 -20.20
C THR A 215 -7.45 -12.66 -19.91
N ASN A 216 -7.58 -11.76 -18.91
CA ASN A 216 -6.54 -10.81 -18.52
C ASN A 216 -6.01 -9.91 -19.66
N ASN A 217 -6.82 -9.67 -20.70
CA ASN A 217 -6.43 -8.88 -21.87
C ASN A 217 -6.98 -7.44 -21.84
N GLY A 218 -7.47 -6.99 -20.68
CA GLY A 218 -7.98 -5.63 -20.51
C GLY A 218 -6.88 -4.58 -20.72
N PRO A 219 -7.20 -3.37 -21.21
CA PRO A 219 -6.20 -2.34 -21.49
C PRO A 219 -5.36 -1.94 -20.26
N ALA A 220 -5.86 -2.16 -19.04
CA ALA A 220 -5.12 -1.87 -17.81
C ALA A 220 -4.14 -2.98 -17.41
N SER A 221 -4.35 -4.24 -17.85
CA SER A 221 -3.58 -5.39 -17.37
C SER A 221 -2.08 -5.27 -17.65
N GLN A 222 -1.72 -4.73 -18.81
CA GLN A 222 -0.32 -4.56 -19.27
C GLN A 222 0.55 -3.73 -18.31
N ARG A 223 -0.06 -2.92 -17.43
CA ARG A 223 0.65 -2.05 -16.48
C ARG A 223 0.50 -2.48 -15.03
N MET A 224 -0.18 -3.58 -14.76
CA MET A 224 -0.46 -4.04 -13.40
C MET A 224 0.51 -5.14 -12.97
N TYR A 225 0.95 -5.05 -11.72
CA TYR A 225 1.59 -6.15 -11.04
C TYR A 225 1.00 -6.32 -9.64
N PRO A 226 0.52 -7.52 -9.27
CA PRO A 226 0.37 -8.68 -10.14
C PRO A 226 -0.66 -8.46 -11.26
N GLN A 227 -0.59 -9.29 -12.29
CA GLN A 227 -1.57 -9.31 -13.36
C GLN A 227 -2.99 -9.64 -12.83
N PRO A 228 -4.05 -9.02 -13.39
CA PRO A 228 -5.42 -9.45 -13.18
C PRO A 228 -5.60 -10.95 -13.42
N ARG A 229 -6.57 -11.55 -12.72
CA ARG A 229 -6.86 -12.99 -12.87
C ARG A 229 -7.45 -13.26 -14.24
N ASP A 230 -6.84 -14.20 -14.96
CA ASP A 230 -7.47 -14.88 -16.08
C ASP A 230 -8.46 -15.93 -15.54
N PHE A 231 -9.72 -15.82 -15.96
CA PHE A 231 -10.82 -16.68 -15.51
C PHE A 231 -11.02 -17.91 -16.40
N SER A 232 -10.39 -17.97 -17.58
CA SER A 232 -10.67 -19.00 -18.60
C SER A 232 -10.31 -20.42 -18.17
N LEU A 233 -9.31 -20.57 -17.30
CA LEU A 233 -8.87 -21.89 -16.83
C LEU A 233 -9.49 -22.33 -15.49
N ALA A 234 -10.45 -21.57 -14.95
CA ALA A 234 -11.02 -21.83 -13.62
C ALA A 234 -9.99 -21.92 -12.46
N LEU A 235 -8.76 -21.41 -12.66
CA LEU A 235 -7.66 -21.47 -11.68
C LEU A 235 -7.64 -20.25 -10.76
N PHE A 236 -8.11 -20.41 -9.52
CA PHE A 236 -8.20 -19.33 -8.54
C PHE A 236 -7.27 -19.54 -7.33
N LYS A 237 -6.50 -18.49 -7.03
CA LYS A 237 -5.51 -18.49 -5.94
C LYS A 237 -6.13 -18.49 -4.53
N TYR A 238 -7.31 -17.88 -4.39
CA TYR A 238 -7.94 -17.61 -3.08
C TYR A 238 -9.23 -18.40 -2.91
N LYS A 239 -9.10 -19.72 -2.75
CA LYS A 239 -10.25 -20.61 -2.55
C LYS A 239 -10.19 -21.34 -1.22
N THR A 240 -11.33 -21.82 -0.76
CA THR A 240 -11.46 -22.67 0.42
C THR A 240 -11.89 -24.08 0.08
N SER A 241 -12.26 -24.36 -1.17
CA SER A 241 -12.49 -25.73 -1.64
C SER A 241 -11.20 -26.55 -1.64
N PRO A 242 -11.26 -27.87 -1.36
CA PRO A 242 -10.07 -28.72 -1.29
C PRO A 242 -9.47 -29.02 -2.67
N GLY A 243 -8.18 -29.37 -2.69
CA GLY A 243 -7.48 -29.91 -3.87
C GLY A 243 -7.69 -29.10 -5.16
N THR A 244 -7.97 -29.80 -6.26
CA THR A 244 -8.18 -29.23 -7.60
C THR A 244 -9.59 -28.70 -7.84
N LEU A 245 -10.52 -28.81 -6.88
CA LEU A 245 -11.88 -28.28 -7.06
C LEU A 245 -11.85 -26.76 -7.31
N PRO A 246 -12.74 -26.20 -8.14
CA PRO A 246 -12.80 -24.76 -8.36
C PRO A 246 -13.25 -24.02 -7.08
N PRO A 247 -13.09 -22.68 -7.01
CA PRO A 247 -13.56 -21.91 -5.86
C PRO A 247 -15.07 -22.04 -5.65
N ARG A 248 -15.48 -21.91 -4.40
CA ARG A 248 -16.89 -21.80 -4.02
C ARG A 248 -17.43 -20.43 -4.40
N ASP A 249 -18.74 -20.31 -4.57
CA ASP A 249 -19.41 -19.04 -4.86
C ASP A 249 -19.12 -18.02 -3.75
N SER A 250 -19.09 -18.46 -2.49
CA SER A 250 -18.69 -17.63 -1.34
C SER A 250 -17.23 -17.15 -1.40
N ASP A 251 -16.32 -17.89 -2.04
CA ASP A 251 -14.93 -17.47 -2.22
C ASP A 251 -14.83 -16.36 -3.27
N LEU A 252 -15.58 -16.51 -4.38
CA LEU A 252 -15.69 -15.49 -5.43
C LEU A 252 -16.35 -14.23 -4.90
N TYR A 253 -17.49 -14.36 -4.23
CA TYR A 253 -18.21 -13.26 -3.57
C TYR A 253 -17.29 -12.48 -2.65
N ARG A 254 -16.64 -13.16 -1.68
CA ARG A 254 -15.76 -12.51 -0.69
C ARG A 254 -14.56 -11.82 -1.34
N THR A 255 -14.05 -12.36 -2.44
CA THR A 255 -12.92 -11.77 -3.18
C THR A 255 -13.36 -10.48 -3.90
N ILE A 256 -14.57 -10.44 -4.46
CA ILE A 256 -15.10 -9.24 -5.12
C ILE A 256 -15.46 -8.18 -4.06
N GLU A 257 -16.18 -8.60 -3.02
CA GLU A 257 -16.62 -7.73 -1.92
C GLU A 257 -15.43 -7.03 -1.25
N ARG A 258 -14.41 -7.79 -0.84
CA ARG A 258 -13.27 -7.26 -0.06
C ARG A 258 -12.09 -6.81 -0.92
N GLY A 259 -12.09 -7.14 -2.21
CA GLY A 259 -10.95 -6.91 -3.08
C GLY A 259 -9.71 -7.68 -2.65
N LEU A 260 -8.55 -7.24 -3.15
CA LEU A 260 -7.25 -7.83 -2.83
C LEU A 260 -6.24 -6.73 -2.51
N THR A 261 -6.09 -6.41 -1.23
CA THR A 261 -5.15 -5.39 -0.72
C THR A 261 -3.75 -5.52 -1.33
N GLY A 262 -3.15 -4.40 -1.73
CA GLY A 262 -1.85 -4.37 -2.39
C GLY A 262 -1.88 -4.90 -3.82
N THR A 263 -3.02 -4.80 -4.52
CA THR A 263 -3.17 -5.06 -5.96
C THR A 263 -4.11 -4.03 -6.58
N GLY A 264 -4.26 -4.05 -7.92
CA GLY A 264 -5.26 -3.26 -8.62
C GLY A 264 -6.71 -3.74 -8.49
N MET A 265 -7.00 -4.75 -7.66
CA MET A 265 -8.37 -5.25 -7.42
C MET A 265 -8.98 -4.58 -6.17
N PRO A 266 -9.86 -3.57 -6.33
CA PRO A 266 -10.46 -2.83 -5.22
C PRO A 266 -11.53 -3.67 -4.49
N ALA A 267 -11.92 -3.20 -3.31
CA ALA A 267 -13.07 -3.72 -2.58
C ALA A 267 -14.37 -3.16 -3.15
N TRP A 268 -15.23 -4.03 -3.70
CA TRP A 268 -16.48 -3.59 -4.31
C TRP A 268 -17.67 -3.58 -3.34
N GLY A 269 -17.53 -4.11 -2.12
CA GLY A 269 -18.63 -4.23 -1.16
C GLY A 269 -19.23 -2.90 -0.70
N GLU A 270 -18.48 -1.81 -0.77
CA GLU A 270 -18.98 -0.47 -0.44
C GLU A 270 -19.70 0.20 -1.63
N LEU A 271 -19.53 -0.33 -2.84
CA LEU A 271 -19.95 0.28 -4.10
C LEU A 271 -21.05 -0.48 -4.82
N LEU A 272 -21.04 -1.80 -4.68
CA LEU A 272 -21.98 -2.72 -5.30
C LEU A 272 -22.81 -3.37 -4.21
N SER A 273 -24.11 -3.46 -4.45
CA SER A 273 -25.00 -4.25 -3.61
C SER A 273 -24.65 -5.74 -3.65
N GLU A 274 -25.07 -6.49 -2.62
CA GLU A 274 -24.95 -7.94 -2.58
C GLU A 274 -25.54 -8.62 -3.84
N ALA A 275 -26.70 -8.14 -4.31
CA ALA A 275 -27.33 -8.64 -5.53
C ALA A 275 -26.45 -8.42 -6.78
N GLN A 276 -25.80 -7.25 -6.89
CA GLN A 276 -24.87 -6.95 -7.97
C GLN A 276 -23.63 -7.84 -7.93
N ILE A 277 -23.02 -8.03 -6.76
CA ILE A 277 -21.87 -8.91 -6.61
C ILE A 277 -22.24 -10.36 -6.96
N ASN A 278 -23.37 -10.85 -6.45
CA ASN A 278 -23.86 -12.19 -6.77
C ASN A 278 -24.15 -12.36 -8.27
N SER A 279 -24.62 -11.32 -8.96
CA SER A 279 -24.85 -11.36 -10.40
C SER A 279 -23.55 -11.53 -11.23
N LEU A 280 -22.39 -11.16 -10.68
CA LEU A 280 -21.08 -11.31 -11.35
C LEU A 280 -20.53 -12.74 -11.27
N ILE A 281 -20.94 -13.52 -10.26
CA ILE A 281 -20.44 -14.90 -10.05
C ILE A 281 -20.69 -15.80 -11.27
N PRO A 282 -21.92 -15.94 -11.81
CA PRO A 282 -22.14 -16.76 -12.99
C PRO A 282 -21.44 -16.22 -14.24
N VAL A 283 -21.19 -14.90 -14.34
CA VAL A 283 -20.42 -14.31 -15.44
C VAL A 283 -18.96 -14.78 -15.38
N ILE A 284 -18.35 -14.74 -14.20
CA ILE A 284 -16.97 -15.18 -14.00
C ILE A 284 -16.82 -16.67 -14.30
N LYS A 285 -17.77 -17.50 -13.84
CA LYS A 285 -17.81 -18.93 -14.16
C LYS A 285 -17.97 -19.18 -15.66
N GLY A 286 -18.80 -18.38 -16.35
CA GLY A 286 -19.04 -18.52 -17.79
C GLY A 286 -17.84 -18.20 -18.69
N PHE A 287 -16.73 -17.65 -18.17
CA PHE A 287 -15.49 -17.51 -18.95
C PHE A 287 -14.68 -18.80 -19.03
N ASP A 288 -14.98 -19.77 -18.18
CA ASP A 288 -14.32 -21.07 -18.13
C ASP A 288 -14.46 -21.84 -19.46
N ILE A 289 -13.32 -22.12 -20.09
CA ILE A 289 -13.23 -22.92 -21.32
C ILE A 289 -12.96 -24.41 -21.03
N THR A 290 -12.77 -24.76 -19.76
CA THR A 290 -12.41 -26.11 -19.31
C THR A 290 -13.61 -26.93 -18.83
N ALA A 291 -14.80 -26.34 -18.86
CA ALA A 291 -16.05 -26.92 -18.36
C ALA A 291 -15.99 -27.36 -16.88
N THR A 292 -15.08 -26.79 -16.09
CA THR A 292 -14.87 -27.10 -14.67
C THR A 292 -16.11 -26.85 -13.81
N TRP A 293 -16.93 -25.86 -14.17
CA TRP A 293 -18.20 -25.57 -13.48
C TRP A 293 -19.46 -26.09 -14.17
N ALA A 294 -19.35 -26.73 -15.33
CA ALA A 294 -20.52 -27.31 -15.99
C ALA A 294 -21.07 -28.47 -15.14
N PRO A 295 -22.40 -28.69 -15.11
CA PRO A 295 -22.98 -29.93 -14.62
C PRO A 295 -22.38 -31.16 -15.32
N GLU A 296 -22.27 -32.27 -14.59
CA GLU A 296 -21.71 -33.51 -15.16
C GLU A 296 -22.58 -34.09 -16.29
N ASP A 297 -23.87 -33.74 -16.30
CA ASP A 297 -24.88 -34.12 -17.28
C ASP A 297 -25.13 -33.03 -18.35
N ALA A 298 -24.25 -32.03 -18.48
CA ALA A 298 -24.35 -31.00 -19.51
C ALA A 298 -24.21 -31.58 -20.93
N ASP A 299 -25.11 -31.19 -21.83
CA ASP A 299 -25.10 -31.64 -23.22
C ASP A 299 -24.04 -30.89 -24.04
N GLU A 300 -23.48 -31.50 -25.09
CA GLU A 300 -22.51 -30.82 -25.99
C GLU A 300 -23.08 -29.53 -26.61
N ALA A 301 -24.40 -29.47 -26.84
CA ALA A 301 -25.09 -28.30 -27.37
C ALA A 301 -25.12 -27.11 -26.39
N ASP A 302 -24.82 -27.35 -25.10
CA ASP A 302 -24.76 -26.30 -24.07
C ASP A 302 -23.42 -25.58 -24.04
N PHE A 303 -22.48 -25.92 -24.94
CA PHE A 303 -21.18 -25.30 -25.03
C PHE A 303 -21.01 -24.51 -26.32
N ASP A 304 -20.24 -23.42 -26.26
CA ASP A 304 -19.80 -22.73 -27.46
C ASP A 304 -18.56 -23.38 -28.11
N ALA A 305 -18.17 -22.88 -29.28
CA ALA A 305 -17.01 -23.37 -30.02
C ALA A 305 -15.66 -23.25 -29.26
N ARG A 306 -15.62 -22.51 -28.14
CA ARG A 306 -14.44 -22.35 -27.28
C ARG A 306 -14.52 -23.23 -26.03
N GLY A 307 -15.58 -24.04 -25.87
CA GLY A 307 -15.79 -24.89 -24.70
C GLY A 307 -16.42 -24.18 -23.50
N ARG A 308 -16.97 -22.97 -23.68
CA ARG A 308 -17.64 -22.24 -22.59
C ARG A 308 -19.07 -22.72 -22.43
N TYR A 309 -19.45 -23.00 -21.20
CA TYR A 309 -20.82 -23.38 -20.85
C TYR A 309 -21.77 -22.19 -21.00
N LEU A 310 -22.86 -22.37 -21.74
CA LEU A 310 -23.80 -21.31 -22.15
C LEU A 310 -24.98 -21.14 -21.19
N LYS A 311 -25.27 -22.13 -20.35
CA LYS A 311 -26.33 -22.08 -19.33
C LYS A 311 -25.81 -21.48 -18.02
N THR A 312 -26.73 -21.26 -17.08
CA THR A 312 -26.45 -20.57 -15.80
C THR A 312 -26.56 -21.48 -14.58
N ASP A 313 -26.87 -22.76 -14.76
CA ASP A 313 -27.02 -23.79 -13.74
C ASP A 313 -25.67 -24.43 -13.35
N PHE A 314 -24.63 -23.60 -13.23
CA PHE A 314 -23.29 -24.03 -12.85
C PHE A 314 -23.29 -24.85 -11.55
N ARG A 315 -22.43 -25.88 -11.51
CA ARG A 315 -22.17 -26.66 -10.30
C ARG A 315 -21.84 -25.75 -9.11
N GLN A 316 -22.43 -26.09 -7.97
CA GLN A 316 -22.19 -25.45 -6.68
C GLN A 316 -21.19 -26.29 -5.87
N ILE A 317 -20.08 -25.67 -5.46
CA ILE A 317 -19.05 -26.34 -4.65
C ILE A 317 -19.35 -26.11 -3.17
N ALA A 318 -19.71 -27.18 -2.47
CA ALA A 318 -20.04 -27.14 -1.05
C ALA A 318 -18.85 -27.52 -0.16
N GLU A 319 -17.89 -28.27 -0.72
CA GLU A 319 -16.74 -28.83 -0.04
C GLU A 319 -15.79 -27.73 0.44
N VAL A 320 -15.28 -27.89 1.66
CA VAL A 320 -14.34 -26.97 2.31
C VAL A 320 -13.12 -27.74 2.77
N GLU A 321 -11.94 -27.18 2.55
CA GLU A 321 -10.68 -27.71 3.05
C GLU A 321 -10.77 -27.84 4.58
N PRO A 322 -10.62 -29.06 5.13
CA PRO A 322 -10.69 -29.30 6.56
C PRO A 322 -9.64 -28.50 7.33
N VAL A 323 -10.10 -27.69 8.27
CA VAL A 323 -9.27 -26.95 9.24
C VAL A 323 -9.34 -27.55 10.65
N THR A 324 -9.78 -28.80 10.76
CA THR A 324 -9.80 -29.56 12.03
C THR A 324 -8.38 -29.88 12.49
N GLY A 325 -8.20 -30.03 13.80
CA GLY A 325 -6.89 -30.30 14.39
C GLY A 325 -5.95 -29.09 14.44
N GLN A 326 -6.49 -27.86 14.39
CA GLN A 326 -5.70 -26.64 14.55
C GLN A 326 -4.86 -26.69 15.81
N ILE A 327 -3.54 -26.57 15.62
CA ILE A 327 -2.58 -26.53 16.73
C ILE A 327 -2.50 -25.11 17.28
N PRO A 328 -2.69 -24.89 18.59
CA PRO A 328 -2.59 -23.56 19.20
C PRO A 328 -1.28 -22.86 18.89
N TYR A 329 -1.37 -21.55 18.65
CA TYR A 329 -0.22 -20.68 18.46
C TYR A 329 0.63 -20.65 19.75
N SER A 330 1.88 -21.11 19.66
CA SER A 330 2.81 -21.23 20.79
C SER A 330 4.26 -21.27 20.30
N ASP A 331 5.22 -20.88 21.14
CA ASP A 331 6.65 -20.89 20.77
C ASP A 331 7.14 -22.28 20.38
N SER A 332 6.63 -23.32 21.04
CA SER A 332 6.91 -24.72 20.71
C SER A 332 6.45 -25.08 19.28
N SER A 333 5.25 -24.64 18.90
CA SER A 333 4.68 -24.87 17.57
C SER A 333 5.42 -24.06 16.50
N ILE A 334 5.81 -22.82 16.81
CA ILE A 334 6.62 -21.96 15.95
C ILE A 334 7.99 -22.57 15.69
N ALA A 335 8.67 -23.10 16.71
CA ALA A 335 9.97 -23.73 16.57
C ALA A 335 9.92 -24.97 15.66
N ARG A 336 8.90 -25.83 15.83
CA ARG A 336 8.68 -26.97 14.92
C ARG A 336 8.38 -26.51 13.49
N GLY A 337 7.57 -25.47 13.34
CA GLY A 337 7.23 -24.91 12.03
C GLY A 337 8.43 -24.34 11.30
N LYS A 338 9.31 -23.63 12.02
CA LYS A 338 10.59 -23.12 11.49
C LYS A 338 11.43 -24.24 10.90
N ALA A 339 11.60 -25.33 11.64
CA ALA A 339 12.41 -26.48 11.20
C ALA A 339 11.87 -27.14 9.93
N VAL A 340 10.54 -27.17 9.74
CA VAL A 340 9.91 -27.66 8.49
C VAL A 340 10.09 -26.63 7.36
N PHE A 341 9.86 -25.35 7.65
CA PHE A 341 10.00 -24.27 6.68
C PHE A 341 11.40 -24.19 6.09
N GLU A 342 12.44 -24.33 6.93
CA GLU A 342 13.84 -24.36 6.51
C GLU A 342 14.17 -25.50 5.53
N LYS A 343 13.50 -26.64 5.66
CA LYS A 343 13.74 -27.80 4.78
C LYS A 343 13.11 -27.64 3.40
N ILE A 344 11.93 -27.01 3.33
CA ILE A 344 11.06 -27.11 2.14
C ILE A 344 10.78 -25.74 1.51
N CYS A 345 10.63 -24.68 2.29
CA CYS A 345 10.08 -23.40 1.83
C CYS A 345 11.14 -22.37 1.41
N ILE A 346 12.35 -22.45 1.98
CA ILE A 346 13.39 -21.38 1.85
C ILE A 346 13.88 -21.17 0.42
N LYS A 347 13.78 -22.18 -0.45
CA LYS A 347 14.21 -22.10 -1.85
C LYS A 347 13.45 -20.99 -2.60
N CYS A 348 12.20 -20.75 -2.21
CA CYS A 348 11.36 -19.70 -2.80
C CYS A 348 11.19 -18.51 -1.84
N HIS A 349 10.88 -18.76 -0.56
CA HIS A 349 10.56 -17.69 0.38
C HIS A 349 11.77 -17.04 1.05
N GLY A 350 12.96 -17.63 0.91
CA GLY A 350 14.16 -17.23 1.65
C GLY A 350 14.11 -17.66 3.13
N PRO A 351 15.24 -17.65 3.84
CA PRO A 351 15.32 -18.06 5.24
C PRO A 351 14.51 -17.15 6.17
N GLU A 352 14.38 -15.88 5.81
CA GLU A 352 13.67 -14.87 6.58
C GLU A 352 12.21 -14.67 6.11
N GLY A 353 11.77 -15.39 5.08
CA GLY A 353 10.41 -15.30 4.55
C GLY A 353 10.13 -14.06 3.69
N ARG A 354 11.16 -13.29 3.28
CA ARG A 354 11.00 -12.05 2.51
C ARG A 354 10.76 -12.26 1.00
N GLY A 355 10.80 -13.51 0.54
CA GLY A 355 10.57 -13.86 -0.86
C GLY A 355 11.81 -13.69 -1.74
N ASN A 356 13.01 -13.63 -1.15
CA ASN A 356 14.27 -13.68 -1.89
C ASN A 356 14.55 -15.13 -2.31
N ILE A 357 14.55 -15.38 -3.62
CA ILE A 357 14.58 -16.72 -4.19
C ILE A 357 16.04 -17.21 -4.25
N THR A 358 16.29 -18.37 -3.65
CA THR A 358 17.62 -19.01 -3.58
C THR A 358 17.68 -20.34 -4.33
N SER A 359 16.57 -20.77 -4.94
CA SER A 359 16.41 -22.07 -5.62
C SER A 359 17.35 -22.35 -6.80
N GLY A 360 18.12 -21.37 -7.25
CA GLY A 360 18.94 -21.46 -8.47
C GLY A 360 18.14 -21.40 -9.78
N LYS A 361 16.79 -21.40 -9.71
CA LYS A 361 15.94 -21.13 -10.87
C LYS A 361 16.24 -19.74 -11.42
N SER A 362 16.21 -19.62 -12.74
CA SER A 362 16.46 -18.36 -13.43
C SER A 362 15.30 -17.37 -13.26
N ARG A 363 14.08 -17.85 -12.99
CA ARG A 363 12.87 -17.05 -12.79
C ARG A 363 11.78 -17.91 -12.15
N LEU A 364 10.86 -17.29 -11.40
CA LEU A 364 9.58 -17.89 -11.04
C LEU A 364 8.49 -17.26 -11.90
N GLU A 365 7.67 -18.11 -12.50
CA GLU A 365 6.63 -17.74 -13.45
C GLU A 365 5.31 -18.40 -13.04
N ASP A 366 4.20 -17.72 -13.27
CA ASP A 366 2.89 -18.38 -13.22
C ASP A 366 2.64 -19.23 -14.48
N ASP A 367 1.53 -19.95 -14.51
CA ASP A 367 1.17 -20.85 -15.62
C ASP A 367 0.91 -20.10 -16.95
N TRP A 368 0.96 -18.76 -16.94
CA TRP A 368 0.87 -17.88 -18.11
C TRP A 368 2.22 -17.19 -18.43
N ASP A 369 3.34 -17.76 -17.95
CA ASP A 369 4.70 -17.26 -18.13
C ASP A 369 4.98 -15.85 -17.56
N ASN A 370 4.05 -15.30 -16.75
CA ASN A 370 4.26 -14.01 -16.11
C ASN A 370 5.18 -14.19 -14.91
N ARG A 371 6.12 -13.24 -14.74
CA ARG A 371 6.98 -13.19 -13.54
C ARG A 371 6.08 -13.18 -12.31
N ILE A 372 6.43 -13.99 -11.31
CA ILE A 372 5.78 -13.92 -10.00
C ILE A 372 6.80 -14.03 -8.88
N TRP A 373 6.64 -13.18 -7.88
CA TRP A 373 7.41 -13.21 -6.66
C TRP A 373 6.63 -13.87 -5.52
N PRO A 374 7.27 -14.75 -4.72
CA PRO A 374 6.73 -15.15 -3.44
C PRO A 374 6.47 -13.92 -2.59
N ARG A 375 5.36 -13.98 -1.84
CA ARG A 375 4.99 -12.91 -0.92
C ARG A 375 6.07 -12.73 0.13
N ASP A 376 6.29 -11.47 0.53
CA ASP A 376 6.99 -11.17 1.76
C ASP A 376 6.10 -11.55 2.95
N LEU A 377 6.43 -12.67 3.58
CA LEU A 377 5.74 -13.21 4.74
C LEU A 377 6.05 -12.43 6.03
N THR A 378 6.88 -11.38 5.99
CA THR A 378 7.06 -10.48 7.12
C THR A 378 6.07 -9.32 7.11
N GLN A 379 5.36 -9.09 5.99
CA GLN A 379 4.50 -7.92 5.77
C GLN A 379 3.00 -8.31 5.70
N PRO A 380 2.28 -8.44 6.83
CA PRO A 380 0.90 -8.94 6.86
C PRO A 380 -0.11 -8.07 6.10
N TRP A 381 0.14 -6.77 5.95
CA TRP A 381 -0.71 -5.88 5.14
C TRP A 381 -0.73 -6.23 3.65
N THR A 382 0.24 -7.04 3.19
CA THR A 382 0.25 -7.54 1.81
C THR A 382 -0.49 -8.86 1.66
N TRP A 383 -0.90 -9.53 2.75
CA TRP A 383 -1.41 -10.91 2.73
C TRP A 383 -2.80 -11.08 2.10
N ARG A 384 -3.46 -9.99 1.69
CA ARG A 384 -4.79 -9.98 1.03
C ARG A 384 -5.80 -10.71 1.92
N VAL A 385 -6.74 -11.45 1.32
CA VAL A 385 -7.77 -12.27 1.98
C VAL A 385 -7.24 -13.40 2.87
N THR A 386 -5.92 -13.58 2.97
CA THR A 386 -5.34 -14.48 3.98
C THR A 386 -5.29 -13.81 5.36
N GLN A 387 -5.08 -12.50 5.42
CA GLN A 387 -5.18 -11.74 6.67
C GLN A 387 -6.65 -11.63 7.09
N ALA A 388 -6.96 -11.98 8.33
CA ALA A 388 -8.27 -11.75 8.92
C ALA A 388 -8.28 -10.43 9.71
N ASP A 389 -9.40 -9.73 9.61
CA ASP A 389 -9.67 -8.50 10.37
C ASP A 389 -10.27 -8.83 11.75
N GLY A 390 -10.29 -7.83 12.64
CA GLY A 390 -10.92 -7.92 13.95
C GLY A 390 -9.95 -8.17 15.11
N PRO A 391 -10.49 -8.27 16.34
CA PRO A 391 -9.68 -8.35 17.55
C PRO A 391 -8.93 -9.68 17.67
N GLU A 392 -7.77 -9.59 18.31
CA GLU A 392 -7.03 -10.75 18.79
C GLU A 392 -7.73 -11.32 20.05
N PRO A 393 -7.78 -12.66 20.24
CA PRO A 393 -7.08 -13.69 19.48
C PRO A 393 -7.84 -14.23 18.26
N GLN A 394 -9.09 -13.83 18.03
CA GLN A 394 -9.93 -14.44 16.98
C GLN A 394 -9.34 -14.22 15.58
N SER A 395 -8.89 -13.00 15.28
CA SER A 395 -8.28 -12.68 13.98
C SER A 395 -6.97 -13.44 13.74
N ARG A 396 -6.18 -13.69 14.79
CA ARG A 396 -4.99 -14.56 14.70
C ARG A 396 -5.34 -15.97 14.32
N GLU A 397 -6.24 -16.61 15.07
CA GLU A 397 -6.57 -18.01 14.82
C GLU A 397 -7.21 -18.18 13.44
N GLN A 398 -7.99 -17.20 12.98
CA GLN A 398 -8.52 -17.21 11.62
C GLN A 398 -7.45 -16.98 10.55
N THR A 399 -6.50 -16.07 10.77
CA THR A 399 -5.38 -15.85 9.84
C THR A 399 -4.51 -17.10 9.71
N ILE A 400 -4.23 -17.79 10.83
CA ILE A 400 -3.49 -19.06 10.84
C ILE A 400 -4.25 -20.14 10.06
N ARG A 401 -5.57 -20.26 10.23
CA ARG A 401 -6.40 -21.16 9.39
C ARG A 401 -6.29 -20.82 7.92
N ASN A 402 -6.36 -19.54 7.57
CA ASN A 402 -6.24 -19.10 6.19
C ASN A 402 -4.86 -19.47 5.62
N ILE A 403 -3.77 -19.24 6.37
CA ILE A 403 -2.40 -19.63 5.97
C ILE A 403 -2.33 -21.14 5.77
N TYR A 404 -2.83 -21.93 6.73
CA TYR A 404 -2.89 -23.39 6.63
C TYR A 404 -3.66 -23.83 5.38
N THR A 405 -4.79 -23.19 5.06
CA THR A 405 -5.58 -23.50 3.86
C THR A 405 -4.78 -23.21 2.58
N ARG A 406 -4.06 -22.08 2.49
CA ARG A 406 -3.18 -21.77 1.34
C ARG A 406 -2.03 -22.77 1.20
N LEU A 407 -1.43 -23.17 2.32
CA LEU A 407 -0.35 -24.16 2.35
C LEU A 407 -0.85 -25.54 1.89
N SER A 408 -2.04 -25.93 2.36
CA SER A 408 -2.63 -27.25 2.11
C SER A 408 -3.04 -27.42 0.66
N ILE A 409 -3.79 -26.46 0.13
CA ILE A 409 -4.32 -26.48 -1.25
C ILE A 409 -3.26 -26.04 -2.27
N GLY A 410 -2.27 -25.25 -1.84
CA GLY A 410 -1.39 -24.52 -2.74
C GLY A 410 -2.05 -23.24 -3.28
N LEU A 411 -1.37 -22.58 -4.22
CA LEU A 411 -1.94 -21.47 -4.98
C LEU A 411 -1.99 -21.85 -6.46
N PRO A 412 -3.13 -22.37 -6.96
CA PRO A 412 -3.29 -22.75 -8.37
C PRO A 412 -2.93 -21.62 -9.32
N GLY A 413 -2.31 -21.94 -10.45
CA GLY A 413 -1.77 -20.93 -11.35
C GLY A 413 -0.49 -20.28 -10.84
N THR A 414 0.28 -20.93 -9.94
CA THR A 414 1.57 -20.43 -9.46
C THR A 414 2.52 -21.59 -9.12
N PRO A 415 3.83 -21.32 -8.97
CA PRO A 415 4.79 -22.32 -8.50
C PRO A 415 4.64 -22.75 -7.03
N MET A 416 3.66 -22.24 -6.27
CA MET A 416 3.43 -22.64 -4.88
C MET A 416 2.53 -23.90 -4.83
N PRO A 417 3.11 -25.09 -4.59
CA PRO A 417 2.39 -26.35 -4.70
C PRO A 417 1.43 -26.57 -3.51
N ALA A 418 0.54 -27.54 -3.67
CA ALA A 418 -0.19 -28.12 -2.56
C ALA A 418 0.76 -28.92 -1.66
N HIS A 419 0.65 -28.73 -0.35
CA HIS A 419 1.34 -29.58 0.64
C HIS A 419 0.44 -30.63 1.28
N ARG A 420 -0.78 -30.77 0.76
CA ARG A 420 -1.66 -31.93 0.93
C ARG A 420 -1.68 -32.72 -0.38
N ALA A 421 -1.87 -34.03 -0.31
CA ALA A 421 -2.09 -34.85 -1.49
C ALA A 421 -3.33 -34.38 -2.27
N THR A 422 -3.18 -34.19 -3.59
CA THR A 422 -4.24 -33.78 -4.51
C THR A 422 -5.02 -34.95 -5.08
N GLU A 423 -4.47 -36.16 -5.00
CA GLU A 423 -5.08 -37.41 -5.48
C GLU A 423 -5.37 -38.33 -4.30
N ALA A 424 -6.44 -39.10 -4.42
CA ALA A 424 -6.76 -40.13 -3.44
C ALA A 424 -5.60 -41.15 -3.34
N PHE A 425 -5.33 -41.63 -2.12
CA PHE A 425 -4.31 -42.63 -1.79
C PHE A 425 -2.84 -42.16 -1.83
N ASN A 426 -2.56 -40.94 -2.29
CA ASN A 426 -1.22 -40.34 -2.15
C ASN A 426 -1.00 -39.82 -0.72
N ARG A 427 0.24 -39.90 -0.23
CA ARG A 427 0.63 -39.33 1.07
C ARG A 427 0.80 -37.82 0.94
N ASP A 428 0.41 -37.09 1.99
CA ASP A 428 0.65 -35.66 2.04
C ASP A 428 2.17 -35.36 1.99
N PRO A 429 2.61 -34.38 1.17
CA PRO A 429 3.99 -33.88 1.20
C PRO A 429 4.41 -33.34 2.57
N LEU A 430 3.46 -32.76 3.32
CA LEU A 430 3.61 -32.38 4.72
C LEU A 430 2.47 -32.99 5.53
N SER A 431 2.79 -33.64 6.64
CA SER A 431 1.77 -34.17 7.54
C SER A 431 0.84 -33.05 8.05
N LEU A 432 -0.36 -33.44 8.52
CA LEU A 432 -1.34 -32.51 9.07
C LEU A 432 -0.76 -31.60 10.15
N GLU A 433 0.01 -32.17 11.09
CA GLU A 433 0.64 -31.42 12.18
C GLU A 433 1.72 -30.47 11.67
N GLU A 434 2.57 -30.92 10.73
CA GLU A 434 3.61 -30.08 10.13
C GLU A 434 3.01 -28.87 9.42
N ARG A 435 1.89 -29.03 8.71
CA ARG A 435 1.19 -27.92 8.05
C ARG A 435 0.71 -26.87 9.05
N TRP A 436 0.18 -27.28 10.21
CA TRP A 436 -0.21 -26.35 11.29
C TRP A 436 0.99 -25.66 11.93
N HIS A 437 2.07 -26.39 12.18
CA HIS A 437 3.31 -25.83 12.69
C HIS A 437 3.88 -24.76 11.75
N VAL A 438 3.94 -25.06 10.45
CA VAL A 438 4.38 -24.10 9.43
C VAL A 438 3.45 -22.89 9.38
N ALA A 439 2.13 -23.07 9.47
CA ALA A 439 1.19 -21.95 9.50
C ALA A 439 1.42 -21.01 10.70
N ASN A 440 1.67 -21.57 11.89
CA ASN A 440 2.05 -20.79 13.08
C ASN A 440 3.39 -20.07 12.90
N TYR A 441 4.39 -20.74 12.31
CA TYR A 441 5.68 -20.11 12.03
C TYR A 441 5.54 -18.96 11.04
N VAL A 442 4.84 -19.15 9.93
CA VAL A 442 4.57 -18.09 8.93
C VAL A 442 3.82 -16.92 9.57
N TYR A 443 2.79 -17.20 10.38
CA TYR A 443 2.10 -16.14 11.13
C TYR A 443 3.07 -15.35 12.00
N SER A 444 4.01 -16.04 12.67
CA SER A 444 4.98 -15.40 13.57
C SER A 444 5.99 -14.48 12.87
N LEU A 445 6.23 -14.65 11.57
CA LEU A 445 7.16 -13.83 10.78
C LEU A 445 6.75 -12.37 10.70
N ARG A 446 5.45 -12.06 10.90
CA ARG A 446 4.96 -10.69 11.01
C ARG A 446 5.65 -9.87 12.11
N ARG A 447 6.19 -10.53 13.15
CA ARG A 447 6.92 -9.89 14.25
C ARG A 447 8.30 -9.36 13.83
N LYS A 448 8.79 -9.74 12.64
CA LYS A 448 10.07 -9.29 12.07
C LYS A 448 9.96 -7.97 11.28
N SER A 449 8.79 -7.36 11.24
CA SER A 449 8.57 -6.08 10.58
C SER A 449 7.75 -5.15 11.47
N VAL A 450 7.94 -3.86 11.25
CA VAL A 450 7.13 -2.81 11.87
C VAL A 450 6.03 -2.47 10.87
N PRO A 451 4.74 -2.59 11.23
CA PRO A 451 3.66 -2.25 10.30
C PRO A 451 3.64 -0.75 9.99
N PRO A 452 3.22 -0.35 8.78
CA PRO A 452 2.98 1.05 8.46
C PRO A 452 1.95 1.67 9.41
N ALA A 453 2.26 2.84 9.96
CA ALA A 453 1.33 3.62 10.79
C ALA A 453 0.49 4.56 9.90
N GLY A 454 -0.74 4.88 10.33
CA GLY A 454 -1.64 5.77 9.58
C GLY A 454 -1.17 7.22 9.54
N LYS A 455 -0.64 7.75 10.65
CA LYS A 455 -0.10 9.11 10.77
C LYS A 455 1.36 9.07 11.23
N PRO A 456 2.31 8.66 10.38
CA PRO A 456 3.68 8.39 10.83
C PRO A 456 4.45 9.69 11.10
N LEU A 457 4.98 9.82 12.31
CA LEU A 457 5.94 10.85 12.72
C LEU A 457 7.29 10.18 12.96
N LEU A 458 8.33 10.63 12.26
CA LEU A 458 9.68 10.11 12.48
C LEU A 458 10.30 10.82 13.68
N GLN A 459 10.61 10.05 14.73
CA GLN A 459 11.26 10.56 15.92
C GLN A 459 12.74 10.16 15.92
N ALA A 460 13.61 11.15 15.93
CA ALA A 460 15.03 10.93 16.21
C ALA A 460 15.26 11.04 17.73
N LEU A 461 15.84 10.00 18.34
CA LEU A 461 16.20 10.02 19.76
C LEU A 461 17.63 10.50 19.98
N ARG A 462 17.83 11.28 21.03
CA ARG A 462 19.18 11.70 21.44
C ARG A 462 19.91 10.53 22.09
N VAL A 463 21.16 10.33 21.72
CA VAL A 463 22.09 9.39 22.36
C VAL A 463 23.15 10.19 23.12
N THR A 464 23.52 9.72 24.31
CA THR A 464 24.56 10.35 25.16
C THR A 464 25.96 9.83 24.87
N GLY A 465 26.07 8.61 24.33
CA GLY A 465 27.30 8.00 23.82
C GLY A 465 27.55 8.25 22.33
N PRO A 466 28.56 7.58 21.73
CA PRO A 466 28.82 7.71 20.30
C PRO A 466 27.62 7.21 19.49
N LEU A 467 27.35 7.88 18.36
CA LEU A 467 26.37 7.38 17.40
C LEU A 467 26.83 6.06 16.77
N PRO A 468 25.87 5.19 16.40
CA PRO A 468 26.19 3.91 15.78
C PRO A 468 26.96 4.11 14.48
N GLU A 469 28.08 3.38 14.36
CA GLU A 469 28.90 3.36 13.13
C GLU A 469 28.55 2.17 12.22
N GLY A 470 27.81 1.18 12.75
CA GLY A 470 27.44 -0.05 12.07
C GLY A 470 25.94 -0.32 12.02
N LEU A 471 25.55 -1.28 11.17
CA LEU A 471 24.15 -1.70 10.99
C LEU A 471 23.62 -2.63 12.09
N ASN A 472 24.51 -3.21 12.91
CA ASN A 472 24.19 -4.18 13.97
C ASN A 472 24.44 -3.59 15.37
N ASP A 473 24.53 -2.27 15.48
CA ASP A 473 24.74 -1.59 16.75
C ASP A 473 23.49 -1.68 17.63
N ASP A 474 23.65 -2.01 18.92
CA ASP A 474 22.56 -2.18 19.87
C ASP A 474 21.75 -0.89 20.07
N ALA A 475 22.34 0.29 19.80
CA ALA A 475 21.64 1.57 19.86
C ALA A 475 20.39 1.62 18.95
N TRP A 476 20.34 0.80 17.90
CA TRP A 476 19.17 0.71 17.02
C TRP A 476 17.97 -0.01 17.63
N GLU A 477 18.15 -0.79 18.70
CA GLU A 477 17.07 -1.53 19.36
C GLU A 477 16.08 -0.58 20.05
N ASP A 478 16.61 0.48 20.68
CA ASP A 478 15.83 1.50 21.38
C ASP A 478 15.30 2.61 20.44
N ALA A 479 15.82 2.68 19.22
CA ALA A 479 15.42 3.69 18.24
C ALA A 479 13.99 3.44 17.70
N PRO A 480 13.06 4.40 17.83
CA PRO A 480 11.71 4.29 17.31
C PRO A 480 11.72 4.04 15.82
N ALA A 481 11.02 2.98 15.42
CA ALA A 481 10.94 2.53 14.06
C ALA A 481 9.63 3.00 13.42
N VAL A 482 9.73 3.59 12.24
CA VAL A 482 8.55 4.02 11.48
C VAL A 482 8.60 3.44 10.08
N THR A 483 7.55 2.73 9.71
CA THR A 483 7.41 2.20 8.34
C THR A 483 6.53 3.12 7.51
N LEU A 484 7.06 3.57 6.38
CA LEU A 484 6.45 4.53 5.47
C LEU A 484 6.16 3.86 4.13
N ARG A 485 4.98 4.13 3.57
CA ARG A 485 4.57 3.60 2.26
C ARG A 485 5.38 4.25 1.13
N LEU A 486 5.89 3.42 0.23
CA LEU A 486 6.55 3.85 -0.99
C LEU A 486 5.54 3.90 -2.14
N SER A 487 5.50 5.02 -2.85
CA SER A 487 4.64 5.23 -4.02
C SER A 487 5.48 5.35 -5.28
N PRO A 488 5.07 4.74 -6.41
CA PRO A 488 5.83 4.81 -7.64
C PRO A 488 5.81 6.21 -8.26
N SER A 489 6.94 6.62 -8.87
CA SER A 489 7.00 7.84 -9.68
C SER A 489 6.47 7.59 -11.09
N ILE A 490 5.49 8.40 -11.49
CA ILE A 490 4.71 8.23 -12.72
C ILE A 490 4.69 9.49 -13.60
N VAL A 491 5.62 10.43 -13.40
CA VAL A 491 5.51 11.79 -13.97
C VAL A 491 6.32 12.00 -15.27
N LYS A 492 7.19 11.07 -15.67
CA LYS A 492 7.99 11.17 -16.93
C LYS A 492 7.82 9.91 -17.79
N GLN A 493 8.11 10.02 -19.09
CA GLN A 493 8.35 8.85 -19.96
C GLN A 493 9.35 7.95 -19.22
N GLU A 494 8.97 6.66 -19.03
CA GLU A 494 9.53 5.65 -18.09
C GLU A 494 8.71 5.38 -16.79
N HIS A 495 7.40 5.65 -16.78
CA HIS A 495 6.46 5.30 -15.68
C HIS A 495 6.77 3.98 -14.99
N LEU A 496 7.04 4.02 -13.68
CA LEU A 496 7.08 2.81 -12.86
C LEU A 496 5.64 2.41 -12.52
N THR A 497 5.10 1.38 -13.17
CA THR A 497 3.72 0.93 -12.93
C THR A 497 3.63 -0.33 -12.08
N THR A 498 4.77 -0.99 -11.84
CA THR A 498 4.86 -2.28 -11.16
C THR A 498 5.96 -2.28 -10.09
N PRO A 499 5.94 -1.35 -9.11
CA PRO A 499 6.92 -1.35 -8.03
C PRO A 499 6.86 -2.67 -7.24
N LEU A 500 8.02 -3.18 -6.80
CA LEU A 500 8.11 -4.40 -5.99
C LEU A 500 8.36 -4.13 -4.50
N ASN A 501 9.03 -3.01 -4.21
CA ASN A 501 9.23 -2.51 -2.85
C ASN A 501 8.08 -1.55 -2.51
N ASP A 502 7.37 -1.81 -1.42
CA ASP A 502 6.12 -1.11 -1.06
C ASP A 502 6.26 -0.22 0.19
N ALA A 503 7.35 -0.36 0.93
CA ALA A 503 7.60 0.37 2.15
C ALA A 503 9.09 0.50 2.48
N VAL A 504 9.42 1.53 3.26
CA VAL A 504 10.72 1.74 3.89
C VAL A 504 10.52 1.89 5.39
N THR A 505 11.29 1.15 6.19
CA THR A 505 11.35 1.34 7.64
C THR A 505 12.53 2.24 7.98
N VAL A 506 12.29 3.26 8.80
CA VAL A 506 13.28 4.28 9.15
C VAL A 506 13.44 4.36 10.66
N ARG A 507 14.69 4.45 11.11
CA ARG A 507 15.09 4.86 12.46
C ARG A 507 16.02 6.04 12.36
N ALA A 508 16.01 6.89 13.38
CA ALA A 508 16.93 8.02 13.47
C ALA A 508 17.44 8.19 14.90
N LEU A 509 18.73 8.49 15.01
CA LEU A 509 19.40 8.81 16.27
C LEU A 509 20.25 10.06 16.06
N TYR A 510 20.49 10.82 17.11
CA TYR A 510 21.30 12.03 17.02
C TYR A 510 22.09 12.29 18.30
N ASP A 511 23.22 12.99 18.19
CA ASP A 511 23.99 13.51 19.33
C ASP A 511 24.15 15.03 19.18
N ASP A 512 25.10 15.66 19.88
CA ASP A 512 25.30 17.11 19.78
C ASP A 512 25.88 17.58 18.43
N LYS A 513 26.47 16.68 17.65
CA LYS A 513 27.22 17.01 16.43
C LYS A 513 26.57 16.45 15.17
N ASP A 514 26.10 15.22 15.23
CA ASP A 514 25.71 14.41 14.08
C ASP A 514 24.29 13.85 14.25
N ILE A 515 23.67 13.50 13.12
CA ILE A 515 22.43 12.73 13.04
C ILE A 515 22.69 11.53 12.12
N VAL A 516 22.11 10.39 12.48
CA VAL A 516 22.23 9.14 11.73
C VAL A 516 20.86 8.53 11.49
N PHE A 517 20.64 8.06 10.27
CA PHE A 517 19.44 7.35 9.85
C PHE A 517 19.79 5.92 9.49
N LEU A 518 18.95 4.98 9.88
CA LEU A 518 18.94 3.61 9.38
C LEU A 518 17.69 3.42 8.52
N LEU A 519 17.90 3.17 7.24
CA LEU A 519 16.88 2.87 6.26
C LEU A 519 16.86 1.37 5.99
N GLU A 520 15.68 0.75 6.05
CA GLU A 520 15.49 -0.66 5.75
C GLU A 520 14.43 -0.83 4.66
N VAL A 521 14.79 -1.51 3.57
CA VAL A 521 13.86 -1.84 2.48
C VAL A 521 13.94 -3.34 2.23
N ASN A 522 12.79 -4.02 2.25
CA ASN A 522 12.70 -5.44 1.92
C ASN A 522 12.80 -5.61 0.39
N ASP A 523 14.03 -5.63 -0.11
CA ASP A 523 14.34 -5.88 -1.52
C ASP A 523 14.71 -7.36 -1.73
N ARG A 524 13.99 -8.03 -2.62
CA ARG A 524 14.14 -9.48 -2.87
C ARG A 524 15.46 -9.83 -3.55
N THR A 525 16.16 -8.84 -4.08
CA THR A 525 17.39 -8.97 -4.85
C THR A 525 18.51 -8.11 -4.29
N ASP A 526 19.73 -8.56 -4.50
CA ASP A 526 20.93 -7.74 -4.35
C ASP A 526 21.27 -7.20 -5.74
N SER A 527 20.60 -6.12 -6.16
CA SER A 527 20.63 -5.66 -7.54
C SER A 527 21.96 -4.98 -7.93
N ARG A 528 23.09 -5.42 -7.40
CA ARG A 528 24.40 -4.97 -7.88
C ARG A 528 24.70 -5.64 -9.22
N PRO A 529 24.95 -4.88 -10.31
CA PRO A 529 25.34 -5.45 -11.61
C PRO A 529 26.49 -6.45 -11.46
N GLY A 530 26.37 -7.63 -12.08
CA GLY A 530 27.30 -8.75 -11.91
C GLY A 530 26.93 -9.74 -10.79
N GLU A 531 26.01 -9.41 -9.89
CA GLU A 531 25.49 -10.39 -8.93
C GLU A 531 24.65 -11.44 -9.65
N LYS A 532 25.08 -12.70 -9.54
CA LYS A 532 24.60 -13.80 -10.40
C LYS A 532 23.13 -14.11 -10.21
N VAL A 533 22.60 -14.05 -8.98
CA VAL A 533 21.19 -14.37 -8.70
C VAL A 533 20.30 -13.27 -9.27
N SER A 534 20.59 -12.01 -8.97
CA SER A 534 19.83 -10.84 -9.37
C SER A 534 19.87 -10.65 -10.90
N MET A 535 21.02 -10.91 -11.53
CA MET A 535 21.14 -10.93 -12.99
C MET A 535 20.25 -11.98 -13.66
N ARG A 536 20.02 -13.13 -13.03
CA ARG A 536 19.06 -14.13 -13.55
C ARG A 536 17.62 -13.68 -13.31
N MET A 537 17.35 -13.17 -12.12
CA MET A 537 16.00 -12.89 -11.62
C MET A 537 15.42 -11.57 -12.09
N GLN A 538 16.24 -10.63 -12.56
CA GLN A 538 15.82 -9.31 -13.05
C GLN A 538 14.70 -9.41 -14.10
N ASP A 539 13.93 -8.35 -14.22
CA ASP A 539 13.06 -8.19 -15.38
C ASP A 539 13.91 -8.00 -16.64
N ARG A 540 13.88 -8.98 -17.53
CA ARG A 540 14.69 -9.01 -18.77
C ARG A 540 14.39 -7.85 -19.75
N ARG A 541 13.29 -7.12 -19.54
CA ARG A 541 12.97 -5.90 -20.29
C ARG A 541 13.92 -4.74 -19.95
N TYR A 542 14.60 -4.81 -18.80
CA TYR A 542 15.48 -3.77 -18.32
C TYR A 542 16.89 -4.31 -18.07
N ARG A 543 17.85 -3.39 -18.07
CA ARG A 543 19.20 -3.66 -17.58
C ARG A 543 19.20 -3.58 -16.05
N LEU A 544 19.87 -4.52 -15.38
CA LEU A 544 20.13 -4.44 -13.94
C LEU A 544 20.84 -3.13 -13.63
N ASN A 545 20.23 -2.30 -12.80
CA ASN A 545 20.87 -1.13 -12.22
C ASN A 545 21.18 -1.42 -10.76
N PRO A 546 22.18 -0.76 -10.15
CA PRO A 546 22.42 -0.87 -8.72
C PRO A 546 21.20 -0.39 -7.92
N ASP A 547 20.88 -1.10 -6.84
CA ASP A 547 19.93 -0.59 -5.85
C ASP A 547 20.43 0.72 -5.25
N ALA A 548 19.48 1.59 -4.91
CA ALA A 548 19.79 2.88 -4.31
C ALA A 548 18.71 3.32 -3.32
N LEU A 549 19.13 4.09 -2.33
CA LEU A 549 18.26 4.75 -1.37
C LEU A 549 18.66 6.22 -1.25
N ALA A 550 17.69 7.09 -1.00
CA ALA A 550 17.97 8.48 -0.71
C ALA A 550 17.04 9.08 0.36
N ILE A 551 17.56 10.07 1.07
CA ILE A 551 16.81 10.95 1.95
C ILE A 551 16.76 12.34 1.31
N ARG A 552 15.60 12.98 1.36
CA ARG A 552 15.37 14.32 0.82
C ARG A 552 14.98 15.27 1.94
N PHE A 553 15.58 16.44 1.92
CA PHE A 553 15.24 17.55 2.78
C PHE A 553 14.99 18.80 1.93
N PRO A 554 14.02 19.66 2.30
CA PRO A 554 13.94 21.00 1.74
C PRO A 554 15.20 21.77 2.13
N ARG A 555 15.61 22.74 1.32
CA ARG A 555 16.61 23.73 1.75
C ARG A 555 16.00 24.75 2.70
N VAL A 556 16.84 25.51 3.39
CA VAL A 556 16.41 26.65 4.22
C VAL A 556 15.59 27.61 3.37
N GLY A 557 14.38 27.95 3.85
CA GLY A 557 13.45 28.85 3.16
C GLY A 557 12.63 28.22 2.02
N ALA A 558 12.86 26.95 1.68
CA ALA A 558 12.10 26.22 0.65
C ALA A 558 10.75 25.67 1.15
N VAL A 559 10.38 26.02 2.38
CA VAL A 559 9.09 25.68 3.00
C VAL A 559 8.36 27.00 3.21
N GLU A 560 7.23 27.18 2.53
CA GLU A 560 6.48 28.43 2.61
C GLU A 560 5.56 28.39 3.83
N PRO A 561 5.69 29.34 4.78
CA PRO A 561 4.81 29.43 5.92
C PRO A 561 3.45 29.97 5.49
N GLY A 562 2.37 29.37 5.99
CA GLY A 562 1.00 29.79 5.72
C GLY A 562 0.00 29.08 6.65
N PRO A 563 -1.31 29.32 6.48
CA PRO A 563 -2.35 28.57 7.19
C PRO A 563 -2.21 27.05 7.02
N GLN A 564 -1.60 26.65 5.89
CA GLN A 564 -1.12 25.30 5.61
C GLN A 564 0.35 25.41 5.18
N VAL A 565 1.20 24.56 5.74
CA VAL A 565 2.64 24.53 5.40
C VAL A 565 2.81 23.94 4.01
N ARG A 566 3.43 24.68 3.08
CA ARG A 566 3.71 24.17 1.73
C ARG A 566 5.14 23.65 1.65
N THR A 567 5.25 22.34 1.43
CA THR A 567 6.52 21.66 1.19
C THR A 567 6.91 21.73 -0.30
N PRO A 568 8.20 21.53 -0.64
CA PRO A 568 8.62 21.51 -2.03
C PRO A 568 7.83 20.52 -2.88
N PRO A 569 7.64 20.79 -4.19
CA PRO A 569 7.01 19.85 -5.09
C PRO A 569 7.58 18.42 -5.00
N TYR A 570 6.69 17.43 -5.15
CA TYR A 570 6.97 16.01 -4.95
C TYR A 570 8.18 15.47 -5.75
N LEU A 571 8.51 16.09 -6.88
CA LEU A 571 9.57 15.68 -7.79
C LEU A 571 10.82 16.58 -7.69
N HIS A 572 11.52 16.50 -6.56
CA HIS A 572 12.77 17.22 -6.33
C HIS A 572 12.63 18.74 -6.21
N GLY A 573 11.47 19.22 -5.77
CA GLY A 573 11.24 20.64 -5.58
C GLY A 573 11.10 21.41 -6.91
N ASN A 574 11.47 22.68 -6.88
CA ASN A 574 11.65 23.55 -8.04
C ASN A 574 12.72 24.62 -7.73
N ASP A 575 12.93 25.58 -8.63
CA ASP A 575 13.94 26.64 -8.42
C ASP A 575 13.67 27.49 -7.16
N SER A 576 12.39 27.73 -6.84
CA SER A 576 11.98 28.50 -5.64
C SER A 576 12.03 27.66 -4.36
N ASN A 577 11.74 26.37 -4.47
CA ASN A 577 11.65 25.41 -3.38
C ASN A 577 12.63 24.24 -3.61
N PRO A 578 13.95 24.49 -3.56
CA PRO A 578 14.96 23.47 -3.84
C PRO A 578 15.10 22.45 -2.70
N THR A 579 15.63 21.28 -3.05
CA THR A 579 15.86 20.16 -2.13
C THR A 579 17.32 19.70 -2.14
N THR A 580 17.74 19.13 -1.01
CA THR A 580 19.01 18.44 -0.85
C THR A 580 18.74 16.94 -0.73
N LEU A 581 19.54 16.14 -1.44
CA LEU A 581 19.44 14.69 -1.49
C LEU A 581 20.69 14.06 -0.89
N TRP A 582 20.50 13.22 0.12
CA TRP A 582 21.51 12.29 0.60
C TRP A 582 21.30 10.98 -0.14
N TYR A 583 22.21 10.63 -1.04
CA TYR A 583 22.04 9.51 -1.96
C TYR A 583 23.09 8.44 -1.71
N TRP A 584 22.65 7.20 -1.53
CA TRP A 584 23.50 6.02 -1.47
C TRP A 584 23.14 5.06 -2.60
N ASN A 585 24.17 4.45 -3.20
CA ASN A 585 24.04 3.47 -4.27
C ASN A 585 24.91 2.25 -3.98
N ALA A 586 24.38 1.06 -4.25
CA ALA A 586 25.02 -0.21 -3.92
C ALA A 586 26.30 -0.51 -4.73
N GLY A 587 26.53 0.19 -5.85
CA GLY A 587 27.65 -0.08 -6.77
C GLY A 587 27.43 -1.35 -7.60
N SER A 588 28.51 -1.98 -8.04
CA SER A 588 28.45 -3.18 -8.90
C SER A 588 29.55 -4.19 -8.56
N ILE A 589 29.24 -5.47 -8.78
CA ILE A 589 30.21 -6.57 -8.71
C ILE A 589 31.02 -6.63 -10.00
N GLU A 590 30.37 -6.49 -11.17
CA GLU A 590 31.02 -6.52 -12.48
C GLU A 590 30.44 -5.42 -13.40
N PRO A 591 31.28 -4.45 -13.87
CA PRO A 591 32.65 -4.20 -13.40
C PRO A 591 32.66 -3.83 -11.91
N PRO A 592 33.73 -4.11 -11.14
CA PRO A 592 33.77 -3.76 -9.73
C PRO A 592 33.64 -2.25 -9.53
N GLN A 593 32.57 -1.82 -8.88
CA GLN A 593 32.39 -0.45 -8.42
C GLN A 593 31.92 -0.48 -6.96
N PRO A 594 32.63 0.17 -6.04
CA PRO A 594 32.20 0.22 -4.64
C PRO A 594 30.88 0.99 -4.54
N ALA A 595 30.19 0.80 -3.41
CA ALA A 595 29.06 1.65 -3.07
C ALA A 595 29.48 3.13 -3.06
N SER A 596 28.57 4.01 -3.46
CA SER A 596 28.83 5.45 -3.52
C SER A 596 27.84 6.21 -2.64
N GLN A 597 28.36 7.19 -1.91
CA GLN A 597 27.59 8.20 -1.19
C GLN A 597 27.75 9.56 -1.85
N LEU A 598 26.64 10.22 -2.15
CA LEU A 598 26.61 11.50 -2.86
C LEU A 598 25.68 12.48 -2.15
N LEU A 599 26.15 13.72 -1.99
CA LEU A 599 25.29 14.86 -1.69
C LEU A 599 24.90 15.54 -3.01
N LEU A 600 23.60 15.57 -3.28
CA LEU A 600 23.05 16.08 -4.53
C LEU A 600 22.12 17.24 -4.25
N ASP A 601 22.20 18.23 -5.13
CA ASP A 601 21.29 19.37 -5.19
C ASP A 601 20.24 19.11 -6.26
N ALA A 602 18.98 19.36 -5.90
CA ALA A 602 17.85 19.13 -6.79
C ALA A 602 16.88 20.31 -6.74
N ILE A 603 16.58 20.84 -7.92
CA ILE A 603 15.84 22.11 -8.13
C ILE A 603 14.67 21.92 -9.09
N GLY A 604 14.13 20.71 -9.17
CA GLY A 604 13.12 20.34 -10.16
C GLY A 604 13.35 18.99 -10.79
N TRP A 605 12.32 18.51 -11.48
CA TRP A 605 12.28 17.18 -12.10
C TRP A 605 12.86 17.16 -13.51
N ASP A 606 12.89 18.30 -14.19
CA ASP A 606 13.45 18.52 -15.52
C ASP A 606 14.92 18.94 -15.46
N GLN A 607 15.38 19.41 -14.29
CA GLN A 607 16.75 19.80 -14.03
C GLN A 607 17.63 18.61 -13.65
N LYS A 608 18.88 18.63 -14.10
CA LYS A 608 19.86 17.61 -13.76
C LYS A 608 20.27 17.74 -12.28
N LEU A 609 20.25 16.62 -11.55
CA LEU A 609 20.80 16.57 -10.20
C LEU A 609 22.26 17.02 -10.20
N THR A 610 22.60 17.95 -9.31
CA THR A 610 23.94 18.55 -9.25
C THR A 610 24.73 17.97 -8.09
N LEU A 611 25.87 17.33 -8.38
CA LEU A 611 26.74 16.74 -7.37
C LEU A 611 27.57 17.81 -6.64
N ARG A 612 27.59 17.75 -5.31
CA ARG A 612 28.48 18.54 -4.46
C ARG A 612 29.86 17.92 -4.37
N LYS A 613 30.75 18.25 -5.31
CA LYS A 613 32.08 17.62 -5.44
C LYS A 613 33.00 17.78 -4.21
N ASN A 614 32.85 18.88 -3.47
CA ASN A 614 33.76 19.24 -2.37
C ASN A 614 33.13 19.04 -0.98
N ASP A 615 31.92 18.48 -0.92
CA ASP A 615 31.22 18.24 0.33
C ASP A 615 31.29 16.74 0.67
N ARG A 616 31.96 16.42 1.78
CA ARG A 616 32.15 15.04 2.27
C ARG A 616 31.51 14.82 3.63
N SER A 617 30.59 15.70 4.03
CA SER A 617 29.89 15.62 5.31
C SER A 617 28.99 14.38 5.43
N LEU A 618 28.50 13.86 4.30
CA LEU A 618 27.70 12.64 4.25
C LEU A 618 28.60 11.40 4.28
N THR A 619 28.37 10.55 5.26
CA THR A 619 28.88 9.18 5.30
C THR A 619 27.71 8.21 5.16
N ALA A 620 27.86 7.17 4.34
CA ALA A 620 26.83 6.17 4.20
C ALA A 620 27.43 4.78 3.96
N TYR A 621 26.76 3.77 4.49
CA TYR A 621 27.13 2.38 4.37
C TYR A 621 25.86 1.54 4.21
N GLY A 622 25.90 0.51 3.37
CA GLY A 622 24.74 -0.33 3.13
C GLY A 622 25.12 -1.78 2.91
N GLN A 623 24.25 -2.68 3.38
CA GLN A 623 24.41 -4.12 3.24
C GLN A 623 23.08 -4.76 2.87
N TRP A 624 23.13 -5.67 1.91
CA TRP A 624 22.03 -6.56 1.60
C TRP A 624 22.20 -7.88 2.34
N GLU A 625 21.14 -8.33 3.00
CA GLU A 625 21.12 -9.63 3.66
C GLU A 625 19.69 -10.20 3.67
N ASN A 626 19.54 -11.44 3.19
CA ASN A 626 18.30 -12.21 3.27
C ASN A 626 17.05 -11.43 2.82
N GLY A 627 17.12 -10.79 1.66
CA GLY A 627 15.99 -10.07 1.07
C GLY A 627 15.71 -8.71 1.69
N ARG A 628 16.73 -8.05 2.26
CA ARG A 628 16.62 -6.71 2.84
C ARG A 628 17.91 -5.92 2.62
N TRP A 629 17.77 -4.70 2.13
CA TRP A 629 18.80 -3.68 2.26
C TRP A 629 18.66 -2.96 3.58
N ARG A 630 19.78 -2.80 4.29
CA ARG A 630 19.92 -1.88 5.43
C ARG A 630 20.98 -0.85 5.06
N VAL A 631 20.63 0.43 5.12
CA VAL A 631 21.50 1.54 4.75
C VAL A 631 21.54 2.56 5.86
N LEU A 632 22.74 2.79 6.39
CA LEU A 632 23.04 3.83 7.37
C LEU A 632 23.52 5.07 6.63
N MET A 633 22.95 6.23 6.96
CA MET A 633 23.40 7.55 6.48
C MET A 633 23.62 8.48 7.66
N LYS A 634 24.83 9.00 7.81
CA LYS A 634 25.22 9.94 8.88
C LYS A 634 25.71 11.26 8.29
N HIS A 635 25.27 12.36 8.91
CA HIS A 635 25.62 13.72 8.50
C HIS A 635 25.66 14.65 9.73
N PRO A 636 26.48 15.71 9.73
CA PRO A 636 26.45 16.77 10.74
C PRO A 636 25.06 17.41 10.90
N ARG A 637 24.68 17.72 12.13
CA ARG A 637 23.41 18.39 12.45
C ARG A 637 23.40 19.85 12.00
N ALA A 638 24.51 20.54 12.19
CA ALA A 638 24.68 21.92 11.77
C ALA A 638 25.19 21.97 10.34
N ALA A 639 24.38 22.53 9.44
CA ALA A 639 24.79 22.77 8.07
C ALA A 639 25.84 23.89 8.04
N SER A 640 27.01 23.64 7.47
CA SER A 640 28.10 24.61 7.38
C SER A 640 27.90 25.67 6.27
N ASN A 641 26.82 25.55 5.49
CA ASN A 641 26.65 26.25 4.22
C ASN A 641 25.44 27.21 4.16
N ASN A 642 24.68 27.35 5.25
CA ASN A 642 23.43 28.14 5.34
C ASN A 642 22.36 27.81 4.27
N ARG A 643 22.51 26.67 3.57
CA ARG A 643 21.60 26.22 2.50
C ARG A 643 20.80 25.00 2.95
N ASP A 644 21.44 24.07 3.63
CA ASP A 644 20.76 22.88 4.16
C ASP A 644 20.11 23.18 5.50
N VAL A 645 19.06 22.42 5.80
CA VAL A 645 18.38 22.51 7.10
C VAL A 645 19.33 22.12 8.23
N ASN A 646 19.24 22.86 9.34
CA ASN A 646 19.82 22.43 10.61
C ASN A 646 18.87 21.46 11.28
N PHE A 647 19.43 20.41 11.88
CA PHE A 647 18.70 19.44 12.67
C PHE A 647 18.62 19.92 14.12
N ASP A 648 17.81 20.96 14.34
CA ASP A 648 17.58 21.55 15.65
C ASP A 648 16.44 20.83 16.40
N GLU A 649 16.58 20.77 17.72
CA GLU A 649 15.60 20.10 18.57
C GLU A 649 14.30 20.88 18.67
N GLY A 650 13.17 20.17 18.76
CA GLY A 650 11.85 20.79 18.88
C GLY A 650 11.28 21.39 17.59
N LEU A 651 12.01 21.32 16.46
CA LEU A 651 11.50 21.70 15.15
C LEU A 651 10.92 20.48 14.41
N LEU A 652 9.85 20.72 13.65
CA LEU A 652 9.34 19.77 12.66
C LEU A 652 10.06 20.00 11.33
N ILE A 653 10.81 19.00 10.89
CA ILE A 653 11.63 19.06 9.67
C ILE A 653 10.99 18.17 8.60
N PRO A 654 10.61 18.71 7.43
CA PRO A 654 10.10 17.87 6.35
C PRO A 654 11.18 16.89 5.85
N VAL A 655 10.82 15.62 5.73
CA VAL A 655 11.70 14.55 5.22
C VAL A 655 10.94 13.65 4.25
N SER A 656 11.63 13.18 3.21
CA SER A 656 11.08 12.21 2.26
C SER A 656 12.14 11.20 1.84
N PHE A 657 11.74 9.97 1.58
CA PHE A 657 12.63 8.86 1.24
C PHE A 657 12.37 8.39 -0.19
N VAL A 658 13.42 7.93 -0.87
CA VAL A 658 13.36 7.42 -2.24
C VAL A 658 14.10 6.08 -2.31
N ASN A 659 13.54 5.12 -3.03
CA ASN A 659 14.13 3.80 -3.27
C ASN A 659 14.12 3.47 -4.77
N TRP A 660 15.18 2.83 -5.22
CA TRP A 660 15.31 2.24 -6.54
C TRP A 660 15.57 0.74 -6.41
N ASP A 661 14.61 -0.09 -6.83
CA ASP A 661 14.80 -1.54 -7.07
C ASP A 661 15.39 -1.77 -8.46
N GLY A 662 16.69 -2.02 -8.49
CA GLY A 662 17.47 -2.20 -9.69
C GLY A 662 17.04 -3.39 -10.55
N SER A 663 16.61 -4.49 -9.93
CA SER A 663 16.13 -5.70 -10.62
C SER A 663 14.79 -5.50 -11.33
N ASN A 664 14.06 -4.45 -10.93
CA ASN A 664 12.80 -4.01 -11.51
C ASN A 664 12.99 -2.85 -12.51
N GLY A 665 14.25 -2.57 -12.88
CA GLY A 665 14.62 -1.55 -13.86
C GLY A 665 14.54 -0.12 -13.33
N GLU A 666 14.43 0.08 -12.02
CA GLU A 666 14.37 1.41 -11.42
C GLU A 666 15.74 2.10 -11.53
N VAL A 667 15.73 3.34 -12.01
CA VAL A 667 16.90 4.22 -12.14
C VAL A 667 16.44 5.66 -12.35
N LEU A 668 17.25 6.65 -11.95
CA LEU A 668 16.94 8.07 -12.15
C LEU A 668 15.54 8.44 -11.61
N HIS A 669 14.61 8.86 -12.47
CA HIS A 669 13.26 9.26 -12.06
C HIS A 669 12.29 8.08 -11.93
N ARG A 670 12.63 6.91 -12.50
CA ARG A 670 11.87 5.67 -12.35
C ARG A 670 12.25 5.05 -11.02
N ASN A 671 11.48 5.36 -9.98
CA ASN A 671 11.73 4.96 -8.60
C ASN A 671 10.45 4.97 -7.78
N THR A 672 10.53 4.49 -6.55
CA THR A 672 9.48 4.69 -5.55
C THR A 672 9.91 5.72 -4.51
N ARG A 673 8.96 6.46 -3.96
CA ARG A 673 9.24 7.48 -2.95
C ARG A 673 8.07 7.72 -2.01
N THR A 674 8.37 8.24 -0.83
CA THR A 674 7.35 8.68 0.11
C THR A 674 6.86 10.10 -0.23
N PRO A 675 5.65 10.49 0.21
CA PRO A 675 5.33 11.91 0.39
C PRO A 675 6.27 12.55 1.43
N TRP A 676 6.07 13.85 1.68
CA TRP A 676 6.74 14.53 2.78
C TRP A 676 6.12 14.09 4.11
N TYR A 677 6.98 13.64 5.02
CA TYR A 677 6.66 13.35 6.41
C TYR A 677 7.43 14.30 7.32
N TRP A 678 7.11 14.27 8.61
CA TRP A 678 7.76 15.09 9.63
C TRP A 678 8.80 14.28 10.39
N LEU A 679 10.00 14.85 10.51
CA LEU A 679 11.04 14.45 11.43
C LEU A 679 11.02 15.40 12.64
N VAL A 680 11.08 14.84 13.84
CA VAL A 680 11.30 15.60 15.07
C VAL A 680 12.48 15.02 15.86
N LEU A 681 13.36 15.90 16.33
CA LEU A 681 14.42 15.53 17.26
C LEU A 681 13.89 15.69 18.68
N SER A 682 13.73 14.56 19.37
CA SER A 682 13.21 14.50 20.72
C SER A 682 14.34 14.39 21.73
N ARG A 683 14.32 15.27 22.73
CA ARG A 683 15.13 15.07 23.92
C ARG A 683 14.57 13.88 24.71
N PRO A 684 15.42 13.00 25.26
CA PRO A 684 15.03 12.10 26.32
C PRO A 684 14.32 12.90 27.41
N VAL A 685 13.26 12.35 27.99
CA VAL A 685 12.64 12.92 29.20
C VAL A 685 13.58 12.62 30.38
N GLU A 686 14.78 13.20 30.37
CA GLU A 686 15.72 13.10 31.48
C GLU A 686 15.76 14.43 32.24
N GLY A 687 15.17 14.41 33.43
CA GLY A 687 15.23 15.49 34.40
C GLY A 687 14.14 15.36 35.47
N GLU A 688 14.40 15.90 36.67
CA GLU A 688 13.50 15.90 37.84
C GLU A 688 12.06 16.35 37.54
N ARG A 689 11.82 17.07 36.43
CA ARG A 689 10.51 17.53 35.97
C ARG A 689 9.67 16.48 35.25
N GLY A 690 10.29 15.47 34.61
CA GLY A 690 9.58 14.41 33.87
C GLY A 690 8.94 13.36 34.77
N LEU A 691 9.58 13.09 35.92
CA LEU A 691 9.05 12.20 36.97
C LEU A 691 8.08 12.93 37.92
N ALA A 692 8.10 14.26 37.97
CA ALA A 692 7.27 15.03 38.90
C ALA A 692 5.76 14.78 38.73
N LEU A 693 5.28 14.63 37.49
CA LEU A 693 3.87 14.36 37.22
C LEU A 693 3.50 12.90 37.53
N PRO A 694 4.21 11.86 37.05
CA PRO A 694 3.98 10.46 37.46
C PRO A 694 4.07 10.23 38.97
N VAL A 695 5.09 10.80 39.63
CA VAL A 695 5.29 10.73 41.08
C VAL A 695 4.19 11.51 41.79
N GLY A 696 3.82 12.69 41.30
CA GLY A 696 2.73 13.50 41.83
C GLY A 696 1.37 12.81 41.75
N VAL A 697 1.05 12.16 40.62
CA VAL A 697 -0.18 11.36 40.45
C VAL A 697 -0.17 10.16 41.38
N GLY A 698 0.95 9.43 41.46
CA GLY A 698 1.11 8.31 42.38
C GLY A 698 0.90 8.73 43.85
N ILE A 699 1.53 9.82 44.29
CA ILE A 699 1.37 10.38 45.63
C ILE A 699 -0.07 10.87 45.86
N GLY A 700 -0.68 11.53 44.88
CA GLY A 700 -2.05 12.03 44.96
C GLY A 700 -3.07 10.90 45.15
N VAL A 701 -2.95 9.82 44.39
CA VAL A 701 -3.78 8.61 44.53
C VAL A 701 -3.57 7.96 45.89
N LEU A 702 -2.32 7.90 46.36
CA LEU A 702 -1.97 7.38 47.68
C LEU A 702 -2.66 8.22 48.78
N LEU A 703 -2.51 9.55 48.76
CA LEU A 703 -3.08 10.48 49.74
C LEU A 703 -4.62 10.46 49.74
N LEU A 704 -5.24 10.39 48.56
CA LEU A 704 -6.69 10.26 48.44
C LEU A 704 -7.17 8.94 49.05
N GLY A 705 -6.44 7.84 48.82
CA GLY A 705 -6.69 6.56 49.46
C GLY A 705 -6.56 6.61 50.99
N PHE A 706 -5.54 7.31 51.51
CA PHE A 706 -5.39 7.56 52.95
C PHE A 706 -6.60 8.30 53.54
N LEU A 707 -7.09 9.35 52.87
CA LEU A 707 -8.26 10.12 53.32
C LEU A 707 -9.54 9.28 53.32
N LEU A 708 -9.74 8.45 52.30
CA LEU A 708 -10.92 7.59 52.18
C LEU A 708 -10.91 6.43 53.19
N LEU A 709 -9.75 5.83 53.46
CA LEU A 709 -9.57 4.81 54.51
C LEU A 709 -9.68 5.43 55.92
N GLY A 710 -9.18 6.65 56.12
CA GLY A 710 -9.30 7.41 57.36
C GLY A 710 -10.75 7.77 57.69
N ARG A 711 -11.53 8.22 56.70
CA ARG A 711 -12.96 8.53 56.87
C ARG A 711 -13.82 7.31 57.19
N ARG A 712 -13.44 6.13 56.69
CA ARG A 712 -14.11 4.86 57.06
C ARG A 712 -13.88 4.47 58.53
N ARG A 713 -12.71 4.79 59.10
CA ARG A 713 -12.44 4.56 60.54
C ARG A 713 -13.16 5.53 61.47
N THR A 714 -13.41 6.77 61.04
CA THR A 714 -14.15 7.76 61.84
C THR A 714 -15.66 7.59 61.76
N GLY A 715 -16.19 6.96 60.71
CA GLY A 715 -17.63 6.66 60.57
C GLY A 715 -18.11 5.40 61.31
N GLU A 716 -17.20 4.57 61.83
CA GLU A 716 -17.53 3.42 62.69
C GLU A 716 -17.48 3.76 64.20
N ALA A 717 -17.20 5.02 64.56
CA ALA A 717 -17.11 5.48 65.94
C ALA A 717 -18.21 6.49 66.36
N SER A 718 -19.32 6.56 65.61
CA SER A 718 -20.52 7.33 65.96
C SER A 718 -21.75 6.45 66.06
#